data_AF-A0A7Y1U2C1-F1
#
_entry.id   AF-A0A7Y1U2C1-F1
#
_cell.length_a   1.000
_cell.length_b   1.000
_cell.length_c   1.000
_cell.angle_alpha   90.00
_cell.angle_beta   90.00
_cell.angle_gamma   90.00
#
_symmetry.space_group_name_H-M   'P 1'
#
loop_
_entity.id
_entity.type
_entity.pdbx_description
1 polymer ?
#
loop_
_entity_poly.entity_id
_entity_poly.type
_entity_poly.pdbx_seq_one_letter_code
_entity_poly.pdbx_strand_id
1 'polypeptide(L)'
;MERVRAKNDPLARYVPRLCSEWSSHTSESWREIDGTLVYVDISGFTALSERLARRGRIGAEELTEVLNIVFTRMLTLAYNRRGSLLKFGGDALLLLFTGENHPAQACSAAVEMQHALREARSHRTSAGRLRLKMSVGIHTGTVHLFRVGDSHHELLITGPAASMTTKMEETAVAGEVLISASTREALPKGSAKKSKGVGWLLPWRTAHIDEIGADKRRLVDSASTTQATPVALREFLREGGSEPEHHIATVGFIKYKGTDRLTEEEGPAATADALHELVATVQRVVDTEGVTFLASDIDEDGGKIIIVAGVPAVQDDDGGRVLRAARQIADECAGGPLDIKIGVNQGHVFAGDIGTEFRSTYTIMGDTVNLAARLMAAAPKGDVYTSAGALGSSATIFETTELEPFHVKGKEHPVQAYAIGEPIGSRPRQEGGDLPFIGRDKELTLLRSLADGIRSGRGSALTIVGQRGVGKSRLLDELRADLRGVLKIEVRAEPYGTATPFRALRDPIRELLDIQRDDPNRMATLLRRRVGDITPDALPFLPLIGEATSVPIESTPEVELIEPKYRLARTADVLVDLLVTAFNGPVYFEIEDSHYIDEASAAVISRIADATSFRPWLVITTRTKGAKGVDPTQDLLELGPLSEDEARQLVDIATAATPLRPHDVSAIVTRSAGLPLFLEELLRAVAASGDISSLPDSLEALVSAQVDALPPLTRRLLRYAAVLGRSFRVETFNELVAPDNIELDAATRRRLSAFVETDGPGRVRFRQAMVRDVSYGGLSFKKRRELHQRAADTFARSAAPHQETVADLLSLHFSLANDHVNTWRYAPTAGDRAAANYANVDAAVHYRRALEAVRRLSDVTNDDRATVWAALGDVCERAGLFDESLDAYRRASRLVPDDPQRQIDLFLKRALVRRRSGSYRAALTELTKAMHIIEDEDQHVDLRSRGRIESERASIRRWQQRPAEALRFAEAAERDARDANDLPTLGRALDLIHWAHLMTGDNAHEAPYAETLQIYEELGDLGSVADVWNNRGAAAFYAGHWQEAIDAYERCSEVAQQSGNDVGSAIASANVGEVLINQRRFDEAEPML
;
A
#
# COMPACT_ATOMS: atom_id res chain seq x y z
N MET A 1 40.75 -3.03 -17.91
CA MET A 1 39.48 -2.72 -18.62
C MET A 1 38.92 -1.39 -18.11
N GLU A 2 39.63 -0.28 -18.36
CA GLU A 2 39.34 1.02 -17.70
C GLU A 2 38.95 2.13 -18.69
N ARG A 3 38.53 1.78 -19.92
CA ARG A 3 38.33 2.75 -21.02
C ARG A 3 36.98 2.71 -21.75
N VAL A 4 35.91 2.11 -21.20
CA VAL A 4 34.61 2.00 -21.94
C VAL A 4 33.35 2.45 -21.16
N ARG A 5 33.45 3.16 -20.04
CA ARG A 5 32.28 3.85 -19.44
C ARG A 5 32.65 5.23 -18.92
N ALA A 6 32.95 6.17 -19.83
CA ALA A 6 32.73 7.58 -19.50
C ALA A 6 31.23 7.74 -19.28
N LYS A 7 30.79 7.79 -18.02
CA LYS A 7 29.38 8.06 -17.65
C LYS A 7 28.98 9.38 -18.31
N ASN A 8 28.00 9.35 -19.23
CA ASN A 8 27.34 10.57 -19.66
C ASN A 8 26.82 11.31 -18.42
N ASP A 9 27.09 12.61 -18.32
CA ASP A 9 26.57 13.44 -17.23
C ASP A 9 25.04 13.29 -17.14
N PRO A 10 24.46 12.93 -15.97
CA PRO A 10 23.01 12.76 -15.80
C PRO A 10 22.19 13.97 -16.27
N LEU A 11 22.76 15.17 -16.20
CA LEU A 11 22.10 16.41 -16.66
C LEU A 11 21.96 16.49 -18.18
N ALA A 12 22.76 15.74 -18.97
CA ALA A 12 22.77 15.85 -20.41
C ALA A 12 21.39 15.63 -21.03
N ARG A 13 20.59 14.68 -20.52
CA ARG A 13 19.23 14.44 -21.05
C ARG A 13 18.28 15.62 -20.87
N TYR A 14 18.53 16.50 -19.90
CA TYR A 14 17.68 17.66 -19.62
C TYR A 14 18.00 18.89 -20.47
N VAL A 15 19.18 18.92 -21.08
CA VAL A 15 19.68 20.06 -21.85
C VAL A 15 19.57 19.81 -23.37
N PRO A 16 19.03 20.76 -24.15
CA PRO A 16 19.03 20.68 -25.61
C PRO A 16 20.45 20.58 -26.18
N ARG A 17 20.64 19.78 -27.23
CA ARG A 17 21.98 19.59 -27.86
C ARG A 17 22.61 20.92 -28.25
N LEU A 18 21.81 21.79 -28.87
CA LEU A 18 22.21 23.12 -29.32
C LEU A 18 22.74 24.00 -28.17
N CYS A 19 22.13 23.91 -26.99
CA CYS A 19 22.54 24.67 -25.81
C CYS A 19 23.84 24.10 -25.23
N SER A 20 23.94 22.77 -25.10
CA SER A 20 25.14 22.11 -24.57
C SER A 20 26.36 22.23 -25.51
N GLU A 21 26.13 22.33 -26.83
CA GLU A 21 27.19 22.42 -27.84
C GLU A 21 27.44 23.87 -28.32
N TRP A 22 26.83 24.87 -27.67
CA TRP A 22 26.84 26.27 -28.11
C TRP A 22 28.25 26.83 -28.26
N SER A 23 29.08 26.70 -27.23
CA SER A 23 30.45 27.21 -27.20
C SER A 23 31.38 26.57 -28.25
N SER A 24 30.99 25.42 -28.83
CA SER A 24 31.74 24.80 -29.92
C SER A 24 31.46 25.42 -31.29
N HIS A 25 30.44 26.27 -31.40
CA HIS A 25 30.02 26.91 -32.64
C HIS A 25 30.17 28.43 -32.62
N THR A 26 29.95 29.09 -31.47
CA THR A 26 30.07 30.55 -31.33
C THR A 26 30.38 30.96 -29.89
N SER A 27 31.04 32.11 -29.72
CA SER A 27 31.19 32.81 -28.43
C SER A 27 30.10 33.84 -28.17
N GLU A 28 29.31 34.19 -29.18
CA GLU A 28 28.21 35.15 -29.06
C GLU A 28 27.04 34.61 -28.23
N SER A 29 26.29 35.51 -27.59
CA SER A 29 25.04 35.20 -26.87
C SER A 29 23.86 34.91 -27.80
N TRP A 30 24.02 35.09 -29.11
CA TRP A 30 22.98 34.86 -30.12
C TRP A 30 23.51 34.15 -31.36
N ARG A 31 22.59 33.57 -32.15
CA ARG A 31 22.91 32.96 -33.45
C ARG A 31 21.70 32.95 -34.38
N GLU A 32 21.97 33.14 -35.66
CA GLU A 32 21.02 32.85 -36.74
C GLU A 32 21.29 31.47 -37.35
N ILE A 33 20.23 30.73 -37.64
CA ILE A 33 20.30 29.45 -38.34
C ILE A 33 19.25 29.44 -39.44
N ASP A 34 19.66 29.15 -40.67
CA ASP A 34 18.71 28.73 -41.70
C ASP A 34 18.17 27.34 -41.36
N GLY A 35 16.86 27.26 -41.12
CA GLY A 35 16.25 26.08 -40.54
C GLY A 35 14.74 26.03 -40.72
N THR A 36 14.18 24.88 -40.33
CA THR A 36 12.72 24.69 -40.26
C THR A 36 12.33 24.41 -38.83
N LEU A 37 11.51 25.29 -38.27
CA LEU A 37 10.86 25.08 -36.97
C LEU A 37 9.56 24.31 -37.16
N VAL A 38 9.33 23.36 -36.24
CA VAL A 38 8.08 22.60 -36.16
C VAL A 38 7.57 22.70 -34.73
N TYR A 39 6.39 23.27 -34.56
CA TYR A 39 5.69 23.31 -33.28
C TYR A 39 4.52 22.32 -33.34
N VAL A 40 4.56 21.33 -32.44
CA VAL A 40 3.57 20.25 -32.36
C VAL A 40 2.83 20.40 -31.06
N ASP A 41 1.54 20.73 -31.10
CA ASP A 41 0.65 20.72 -29.93
C ASP A 41 -0.23 19.46 -29.93
N ILE A 42 -0.34 18.76 -28.80
CA ILE A 42 -1.11 17.52 -28.68
C ILE A 42 -2.52 17.81 -28.14
N SER A 43 -3.45 18.04 -29.05
CA SER A 43 -4.86 18.27 -28.71
C SER A 43 -5.53 17.05 -28.04
N GLY A 44 -6.26 17.33 -26.95
CA GLY A 44 -6.98 16.33 -26.15
C GLY A 44 -6.18 15.78 -24.97
N PHE A 45 -4.92 16.19 -24.83
CA PHE A 45 -4.05 15.79 -23.75
C PHE A 45 -4.47 16.43 -22.42
N THR A 46 -4.65 17.75 -22.38
CA THR A 46 -5.17 18.46 -21.20
C THR A 46 -6.47 17.85 -20.63
N ALA A 47 -7.42 17.47 -21.50
CA ALA A 47 -8.67 16.82 -21.08
C ALA A 47 -8.48 15.36 -20.60
N LEU A 48 -7.42 14.68 -21.04
CA LEU A 48 -7.01 13.39 -20.50
C LEU A 48 -6.36 13.58 -19.12
N SER A 49 -5.47 14.55 -18.97
CA SER A 49 -4.84 14.95 -17.72
C SER A 49 -5.87 15.27 -16.63
N GLU A 50 -6.90 16.06 -16.95
CA GLU A 50 -7.97 16.39 -16.00
C GLU A 50 -8.80 15.16 -15.59
N ARG A 51 -9.17 14.29 -16.53
CA ARG A 51 -9.94 13.07 -16.24
C ARG A 51 -9.15 12.07 -15.40
N LEU A 52 -7.86 11.94 -15.68
CA LEU A 52 -6.95 11.09 -14.93
C LEU A 52 -6.64 11.70 -13.55
N ALA A 53 -6.45 13.01 -13.45
CA ALA A 53 -6.25 13.71 -12.17
C ALA A 53 -7.44 13.52 -11.21
N ARG A 54 -8.68 13.46 -11.71
CA ARG A 54 -9.88 13.15 -10.90
C ARG A 54 -9.87 11.75 -10.30
N ARG A 55 -9.03 10.84 -10.77
CA ARG A 55 -8.88 9.48 -10.22
C ARG A 55 -7.79 9.39 -9.15
N GLY A 56 -7.28 10.54 -8.69
CA GLY A 56 -6.21 10.62 -7.70
C GLY A 56 -4.90 10.07 -8.24
N ARG A 57 -4.05 9.58 -7.33
CA ARG A 57 -2.65 9.18 -7.59
C ARG A 57 -2.49 8.20 -8.77
N ILE A 58 -3.42 7.24 -8.93
CA ILE A 58 -3.41 6.24 -10.02
C ILE A 58 -3.45 6.90 -11.41
N GLY A 59 -4.31 7.91 -11.59
CA GLY A 59 -4.46 8.51 -12.90
C GLY A 59 -3.26 9.35 -13.30
N ALA A 60 -2.56 9.96 -12.35
CA ALA A 60 -1.40 10.80 -12.64
C ALA A 60 -0.15 9.99 -13.03
N GLU A 61 0.06 8.81 -12.43
CA GLU A 61 1.07 7.86 -12.90
C GLU A 61 0.78 7.41 -14.34
N GLU A 62 -0.47 7.06 -14.62
CA GLU A 62 -0.91 6.64 -15.95
C GLU A 62 -0.74 7.76 -16.99
N LEU A 63 -0.91 9.02 -16.59
CA LEU A 63 -0.69 10.18 -17.45
C LEU A 63 0.77 10.28 -17.92
N THR A 64 1.73 10.10 -17.01
CA THR A 64 3.16 10.18 -17.34
C THR A 64 3.62 9.00 -18.17
N GLU A 65 3.11 7.80 -17.87
CA GLU A 65 3.40 6.62 -18.67
C GLU A 65 2.91 6.80 -20.12
N VAL A 66 1.68 7.30 -20.30
CA VAL A 66 1.14 7.62 -21.63
C VAL A 66 1.99 8.69 -22.33
N LEU A 67 2.37 9.77 -21.64
CA LEU A 67 3.22 10.81 -22.23
C LEU A 67 4.57 10.29 -22.67
N ASN A 68 5.23 9.53 -21.81
CA ASN A 68 6.54 9.00 -22.12
C ASN A 68 6.46 8.03 -23.29
N ILE A 69 5.42 7.21 -23.43
CA ILE A 69 5.21 6.36 -24.62
C ILE A 69 5.06 7.22 -25.89
N VAL A 70 4.21 8.24 -25.85
CA VAL A 70 3.92 9.08 -27.03
C VAL A 70 5.13 9.91 -27.43
N PHE A 71 5.73 10.66 -26.49
CA PHE A 71 6.89 11.48 -26.76
C PHE A 71 8.12 10.66 -27.13
N THR A 72 8.32 9.48 -26.54
CA THR A 72 9.43 8.61 -26.95
C THR A 72 9.37 8.28 -28.43
N ARG A 73 8.18 7.92 -28.91
CA ARG A 73 8.00 7.58 -30.30
C ARG A 73 8.16 8.78 -31.22
N MET A 74 7.56 9.93 -30.85
CA MET A 74 7.66 11.16 -31.63
C MET A 74 9.10 11.68 -31.74
N LEU A 75 9.81 11.74 -30.61
CA LEU A 75 11.20 12.21 -30.58
C LEU A 75 12.13 11.27 -31.34
N THR A 76 11.90 9.96 -31.30
CA THR A 76 12.69 9.01 -32.11
C THR A 76 12.55 9.30 -33.61
N LEU A 77 11.31 9.51 -34.08
CA LEU A 77 11.03 9.85 -35.48
C LEU A 77 11.68 11.18 -35.91
N ALA A 78 11.54 12.21 -35.08
CA ALA A 78 12.16 13.51 -35.37
C ALA A 78 13.69 13.40 -35.44
N TYR A 79 14.31 12.70 -34.48
CA TYR A 79 15.76 12.56 -34.42
C TYR A 79 16.32 11.72 -35.57
N ASN A 80 15.62 10.67 -36.03
CA ASN A 80 16.01 9.89 -37.22
C ASN A 80 16.02 10.72 -38.52
N ARG A 81 15.37 11.88 -38.51
CA ARG A 81 15.34 12.86 -39.61
C ARG A 81 16.23 14.07 -39.32
N ARG A 82 17.19 13.94 -38.39
CA ARG A 82 18.08 15.01 -37.90
C ARG A 82 17.37 16.21 -37.30
N GLY A 83 16.12 16.04 -36.88
CA GLY A 83 15.45 17.01 -36.02
C GLY A 83 16.06 17.01 -34.62
N SER A 84 16.05 18.17 -33.97
CA SER A 84 16.46 18.30 -32.57
C SER A 84 15.36 18.97 -31.76
N LEU A 85 15.09 18.43 -30.56
CA LEU A 85 14.14 19.03 -29.64
C LEU A 85 14.79 20.20 -28.91
N LEU A 86 14.27 21.40 -29.16
CA LEU A 86 14.67 22.61 -28.47
C LEU A 86 13.97 22.71 -27.12
N LYS A 87 12.63 22.66 -27.10
CA LYS A 87 11.83 22.86 -25.88
C LYS A 87 10.62 21.93 -25.81
N PHE A 88 10.22 21.63 -24.57
CA PHE A 88 8.92 21.06 -24.24
C PHE A 88 8.01 22.21 -23.79
N GLY A 89 6.83 22.35 -24.39
CA GLY A 89 5.83 23.36 -24.04
C GLY A 89 4.62 22.72 -23.39
N GLY A 90 4.76 22.19 -22.18
CA GLY A 90 3.70 21.42 -21.50
C GLY A 90 3.33 20.13 -22.27
N ASP A 91 2.29 20.19 -23.10
CA ASP A 91 1.86 19.15 -24.04
C ASP A 91 2.36 19.35 -25.49
N ALA A 92 3.22 20.34 -25.72
CA ALA A 92 3.79 20.65 -27.02
C ALA A 92 5.31 20.33 -27.16
N LEU A 93 5.77 20.14 -28.40
CA LEU A 93 7.17 19.97 -28.77
C LEU A 93 7.61 21.03 -29.77
N LEU A 94 8.72 21.72 -29.48
CA LEU A 94 9.38 22.63 -30.43
C LEU A 94 10.65 21.98 -31.00
N LEU A 95 10.60 21.64 -32.28
CA LEU A 95 11.68 20.95 -32.99
C LEU A 95 12.34 21.89 -34.01
N LEU A 96 13.65 21.72 -34.19
CA LEU A 96 14.43 22.39 -35.22
C LEU A 96 15.06 21.37 -36.17
N PHE A 97 14.87 21.58 -37.47
CA PHE A 97 15.51 20.82 -38.54
C PHE A 97 16.47 21.74 -39.30
N THR A 98 17.69 21.25 -39.55
CA THR A 98 18.77 21.97 -40.24
C THR A 98 19.48 21.05 -41.23
N GLY A 99 20.31 21.61 -42.12
CA GLY A 99 21.03 20.86 -43.15
C GLY A 99 20.20 20.63 -44.41
N GLU A 100 20.68 19.81 -45.35
CA GLU A 100 20.03 19.64 -46.65
C GLU A 100 18.59 19.09 -46.52
N ASN A 101 17.67 19.65 -47.32
CA ASN A 101 16.27 19.26 -47.37
C ASN A 101 15.53 19.36 -46.02
N HIS A 102 16.01 20.18 -45.08
CA HIS A 102 15.37 20.38 -43.77
C HIS A 102 13.86 20.70 -43.81
N PRO A 103 13.27 21.41 -44.81
CA PRO A 103 11.82 21.63 -44.87
C PRO A 103 11.04 20.35 -45.17
N ALA A 104 11.56 19.51 -46.08
CA ALA A 104 10.93 18.25 -46.44
C ALA A 104 11.10 17.18 -45.34
N GLN A 105 12.22 17.21 -44.60
CA GLN A 105 12.45 16.35 -43.43
C GLN A 105 11.50 16.70 -42.30
N ALA A 106 11.35 17.98 -41.99
CA ALA A 106 10.39 18.50 -41.01
C ALA A 106 8.94 18.09 -41.35
N CYS A 107 8.52 18.28 -42.60
CA CYS A 107 7.19 17.89 -43.06
C CYS A 107 6.94 16.38 -42.98
N SER A 108 7.94 15.57 -43.35
CA SER A 108 7.84 14.10 -43.25
C SER A 108 7.76 13.62 -41.80
N ALA A 109 8.60 14.19 -40.92
CA ALA A 109 8.57 13.90 -39.48
C ALA A 109 7.20 14.23 -38.87
N ALA A 110 6.61 15.38 -39.23
CA ALA A 110 5.28 15.76 -38.75
C ALA A 110 4.20 14.75 -39.14
N VAL A 111 4.22 14.25 -40.39
CA VAL A 111 3.27 13.24 -40.88
C VAL A 111 3.45 11.90 -40.17
N GLU A 112 4.68 11.46 -39.94
CA GLU A 112 4.99 10.22 -39.21
C GLU A 112 4.57 10.31 -37.74
N MET A 113 4.81 11.46 -37.09
CA MET A 113 4.35 11.73 -35.74
C MET A 113 2.81 11.66 -35.64
N GLN A 114 2.08 12.18 -36.65
CA GLN A 114 0.62 12.00 -36.71
C GLN A 114 0.22 10.54 -36.83
N HIS A 115 0.95 9.74 -37.61
CA HIS A 115 0.68 8.32 -37.77
C HIS A 115 0.93 7.53 -36.47
N ALA A 116 2.07 7.78 -35.82
CA ALA A 116 2.41 7.19 -34.52
C ALA A 116 1.35 7.48 -33.46
N LEU A 117 0.81 8.70 -33.43
CA LEU A 117 -0.26 9.08 -32.51
C LEU A 117 -1.59 8.36 -32.82
N ARG A 118 -1.89 8.09 -34.10
CA ARG A 118 -3.06 7.28 -34.50
C ARG A 118 -2.92 5.82 -34.06
N GLU A 119 -1.74 5.23 -34.16
CA GLU A 119 -1.49 3.87 -33.70
C GLU A 119 -1.53 3.75 -32.18
N ALA A 120 -1.07 4.77 -31.45
CA ALA A 120 -1.13 4.81 -29.99
C ALA A 120 -2.57 4.70 -29.44
N ARG A 121 -3.61 4.95 -30.26
CA ARG A 121 -5.03 4.79 -29.90
C ARG A 121 -5.43 3.37 -29.49
N SER A 122 -4.64 2.37 -29.86
CA SER A 122 -4.86 0.97 -29.44
C SER A 122 -4.57 0.75 -27.95
N HIS A 123 -3.78 1.63 -27.32
CA HIS A 123 -3.46 1.55 -25.91
C HIS A 123 -4.70 1.87 -25.06
N ARG A 124 -5.02 0.94 -24.15
CA ARG A 124 -6.12 1.09 -23.19
C ARG A 124 -5.59 1.77 -21.94
N THR A 125 -6.22 2.87 -21.56
CA THR A 125 -6.05 3.48 -20.24
C THR A 125 -7.24 3.15 -19.36
N SER A 126 -7.09 3.32 -18.05
CA SER A 126 -8.19 3.21 -17.08
C SER A 126 -9.31 4.20 -17.41
N ALA A 127 -8.99 5.36 -18.01
CA ALA A 127 -9.93 6.38 -18.46
C ALA A 127 -10.51 6.13 -19.87
N GLY A 128 -10.23 4.97 -20.48
CA GLY A 128 -10.73 4.56 -21.79
C GLY A 128 -9.65 4.48 -22.88
N ARG A 129 -10.05 4.49 -24.15
CA ARG A 129 -9.10 4.53 -25.28
C ARG A 129 -8.54 5.94 -25.48
N LEU A 130 -7.23 6.02 -25.75
CA LEU A 130 -6.59 7.28 -26.12
C LEU A 130 -7.19 7.83 -27.42
N ARG A 131 -7.66 9.08 -27.39
CA ARG A 131 -8.17 9.82 -28.56
C ARG A 131 -7.38 11.10 -28.75
N LEU A 132 -6.07 10.97 -28.85
CA LEU A 132 -5.17 12.09 -29.09
C LEU A 132 -5.12 12.43 -30.59
N LYS A 133 -4.95 13.72 -30.85
CA LYS A 133 -4.64 14.33 -32.15
C LYS A 133 -3.56 15.38 -31.91
N MET A 134 -3.03 15.97 -32.97
CA MET A 134 -2.09 17.08 -32.85
C MET A 134 -2.37 18.14 -33.90
N SER A 135 -2.18 19.41 -33.55
CA SER A 135 -2.00 20.52 -34.48
C SER A 135 -0.50 20.71 -34.70
N VAL A 136 -0.11 21.02 -35.93
CA VAL A 136 1.31 21.23 -36.27
C VAL A 136 1.46 22.49 -37.11
N GLY A 137 2.32 23.38 -36.65
CA GLY A 137 2.81 24.54 -37.42
C GLY A 137 4.24 24.33 -37.90
N ILE A 138 4.50 24.62 -39.18
CA ILE A 138 5.84 24.50 -39.77
C ILE A 138 6.21 25.79 -40.51
N HIS A 139 7.37 26.36 -40.17
CA HIS A 139 7.93 27.50 -40.88
C HIS A 139 9.41 27.31 -41.18
N THR A 140 9.83 27.78 -42.36
CA THR A 140 11.19 27.68 -42.89
C THR A 140 11.75 29.08 -43.09
N GLY A 141 12.91 29.37 -42.54
CA GLY A 141 13.59 30.66 -42.67
C GLY A 141 14.70 30.84 -41.64
N THR A 142 15.13 32.09 -41.45
CA THR A 142 16.16 32.46 -40.47
C THR A 142 15.60 32.36 -39.05
N VAL A 143 16.08 31.36 -38.30
CA VAL A 143 15.74 31.13 -36.90
C VAL A 143 16.72 31.87 -36.00
N HIS A 144 16.22 32.77 -35.15
CA HIS A 144 17.03 33.48 -34.15
C HIS A 144 17.01 32.71 -32.82
N LEU A 145 18.20 32.52 -32.27
CA LEU A 145 18.43 31.76 -31.04
C LEU A 145 19.28 32.58 -30.11
N PHE A 146 18.92 32.57 -28.82
CA PHE A 146 19.59 33.38 -27.80
C PHE A 146 19.97 32.48 -26.63
N ARG A 147 21.24 32.50 -26.23
CA ARG A 147 21.76 31.85 -25.02
C ARG A 147 22.10 32.94 -24.01
N VAL A 148 21.23 33.14 -23.03
CA VAL A 148 21.24 34.30 -22.14
C VAL A 148 21.13 33.90 -20.66
N GLY A 149 21.34 34.83 -19.73
CA GLY A 149 21.37 34.59 -18.28
C GLY A 149 22.76 34.38 -17.68
N ASP A 150 22.82 34.55 -16.36
CA ASP A 150 24.02 34.55 -15.52
C ASP A 150 24.16 33.26 -14.70
N SER A 151 23.19 32.96 -13.83
CA SER A 151 23.30 31.82 -12.89
C SER A 151 23.24 30.48 -13.62
N HIS A 152 22.50 30.46 -14.72
CA HIS A 152 22.52 29.44 -15.76
C HIS A 152 22.24 30.10 -17.13
N HIS A 153 22.62 29.42 -18.20
CA HIS A 153 22.33 29.86 -19.55
C HIS A 153 21.04 29.22 -20.06
N GLU A 154 20.03 30.04 -20.29
CA GLU A 154 18.75 29.64 -20.85
C GLU A 154 18.76 29.85 -22.37
N LEU A 155 18.28 28.84 -23.10
CA LEU A 155 18.09 28.93 -24.56
C LEU A 155 16.70 29.50 -24.85
N LEU A 156 16.63 30.71 -25.43
CA LEU A 156 15.39 31.34 -25.90
C LEU A 156 15.32 31.32 -27.43
N ILE A 157 14.11 31.15 -27.96
CA ILE A 157 13.82 31.13 -29.40
C ILE A 157 12.69 32.12 -29.65
N THR A 158 13.01 33.20 -30.36
CA THR A 158 12.07 34.29 -30.64
C THR A 158 12.41 34.95 -31.97
N GLY A 159 11.68 36.00 -32.36
CA GLY A 159 11.83 36.68 -33.65
C GLY A 159 10.84 36.18 -34.72
N PRO A 160 10.85 36.77 -35.93
CA PRO A 160 9.78 36.57 -36.92
C PRO A 160 9.51 35.11 -37.31
N ALA A 161 10.56 34.28 -37.40
CA ALA A 161 10.42 32.85 -37.72
C ALA A 161 9.76 32.05 -36.59
N ALA A 162 10.05 32.39 -35.33
CA ALA A 162 9.43 31.80 -34.16
C ALA A 162 7.93 32.15 -34.12
N SER A 163 7.61 33.44 -34.27
CA SER A 163 6.23 33.94 -34.33
C SER A 163 5.43 33.33 -35.48
N MET A 164 6.02 33.20 -36.67
CA MET A 164 5.35 32.56 -37.80
C MET A 164 5.06 31.07 -37.52
N THR A 165 5.98 30.35 -36.88
CA THR A 165 5.75 28.95 -36.47
C THR A 165 4.57 28.82 -35.52
N THR A 166 4.54 29.64 -34.47
CA THR A 166 3.44 29.66 -33.48
C THR A 166 2.11 29.97 -34.18
N LYS A 167 2.09 30.97 -35.07
CA LYS A 167 0.90 31.35 -35.85
C LYS A 167 0.40 30.23 -36.78
N MET A 168 1.32 29.44 -37.36
CA MET A 168 0.94 28.27 -38.15
C MET A 168 0.27 27.20 -37.30
N GLU A 169 0.78 26.95 -36.09
CA GLU A 169 0.21 25.99 -35.15
C GLU A 169 -1.17 26.45 -34.68
N GLU A 170 -1.31 27.70 -34.22
CA GLU A 170 -2.58 28.25 -33.74
C GLU A 170 -3.69 28.24 -34.82
N THR A 171 -3.30 28.39 -36.09
CA THR A 171 -4.23 28.33 -37.23
C THR A 171 -4.60 26.88 -37.61
N ALA A 172 -3.74 25.91 -37.32
CA ALA A 172 -4.01 24.49 -37.54
C ALA A 172 -5.10 24.00 -36.58
N VAL A 173 -5.95 23.06 -37.02
CA VAL A 173 -6.83 22.35 -36.08
C VAL A 173 -6.35 20.92 -35.86
N ALA A 174 -6.82 20.28 -34.79
CA ALA A 174 -6.44 18.94 -34.40
C ALA A 174 -6.51 17.92 -35.56
N GLY A 175 -5.34 17.44 -35.98
CA GLY A 175 -5.13 16.50 -37.09
C GLY A 175 -4.59 17.13 -38.37
N GLU A 176 -4.38 18.44 -38.41
CA GLU A 176 -3.82 19.16 -39.56
C GLU A 176 -2.33 19.49 -39.36
N VAL A 177 -1.62 19.59 -40.48
CA VAL A 177 -0.28 20.17 -40.56
C VAL A 177 -0.37 21.40 -41.45
N LEU A 178 -0.05 22.57 -40.89
CA LEU A 178 -0.07 23.84 -41.59
C LEU A 178 1.36 24.34 -41.81
N ILE A 179 1.68 24.69 -43.05
CA ILE A 179 3.00 25.16 -43.46
C ILE A 179 2.93 26.61 -43.95
N SER A 180 3.99 27.36 -43.69
CA SER A 180 4.15 28.74 -44.18
C SER A 180 4.42 28.82 -45.69
N ALA A 181 4.43 30.04 -46.25
CA ALA A 181 4.70 30.29 -47.68
C ALA A 181 6.11 29.80 -48.08
N SER A 182 7.12 30.19 -47.30
CA SER A 182 8.52 29.81 -47.53
C SER A 182 8.72 28.29 -47.46
N THR A 183 8.09 27.62 -46.48
CA THR A 183 8.12 26.15 -46.40
C THR A 183 7.49 25.52 -47.65
N ARG A 184 6.35 26.05 -48.13
CA ARG A 184 5.70 25.54 -49.34
C ARG A 184 6.58 25.70 -50.58
N GLU A 185 7.28 26.82 -50.71
CA GLU A 185 8.20 27.08 -51.83
C GLU A 185 9.41 26.14 -51.83
N ALA A 186 9.87 25.74 -50.65
CA ALA A 186 10.95 24.77 -50.49
C ALA A 186 10.54 23.30 -50.72
N LEU A 187 9.25 23.02 -50.94
CA LEU A 187 8.73 21.67 -51.21
C LEU A 187 8.45 21.45 -52.72
N PRO A 188 8.37 20.19 -53.19
CA PRO A 188 7.99 19.89 -54.57
C PRO A 188 6.65 20.54 -54.97
N LYS A 189 6.55 21.03 -56.21
CA LYS A 189 5.34 21.71 -56.72
C LYS A 189 4.10 20.84 -56.52
N GLY A 190 3.07 21.44 -55.92
CA GLY A 190 1.80 20.77 -55.63
C GLY A 190 1.70 20.09 -54.25
N SER A 191 2.75 20.15 -53.43
CA SER A 191 2.77 19.57 -52.08
C SER A 191 1.71 20.15 -51.14
N ALA A 192 1.34 21.42 -51.29
CA ALA A 192 0.24 22.05 -50.57
C ALA A 192 -0.54 22.99 -51.50
N LYS A 193 -1.87 22.83 -51.60
CA LYS A 193 -2.72 23.58 -52.54
C LYS A 193 -3.81 24.43 -51.87
N LYS A 194 -4.27 24.03 -50.67
CA LYS A 194 -5.36 24.69 -49.96
C LYS A 194 -4.81 25.65 -48.92
N SER A 195 -5.10 26.95 -49.05
CA SER A 195 -4.75 27.95 -48.04
C SER A 195 -5.71 27.91 -46.84
N LYS A 196 -5.21 28.31 -45.67
CA LYS A 196 -5.97 28.47 -44.44
C LYS A 196 -5.30 29.55 -43.60
N GLY A 197 -6.00 30.66 -43.34
CA GLY A 197 -5.38 31.85 -42.73
C GLY A 197 -4.20 32.34 -43.58
N VAL A 198 -3.04 32.53 -42.95
CA VAL A 198 -1.79 32.95 -43.60
C VAL A 198 -0.91 31.77 -44.06
N GLY A 199 -1.38 30.52 -43.92
CA GLY A 199 -0.65 29.30 -44.24
C GLY A 199 -1.32 28.38 -45.27
N TRP A 200 -0.73 27.21 -45.50
CA TRP A 200 -1.22 26.18 -46.42
C TRP A 200 -1.28 24.80 -45.75
N LEU A 201 -2.34 24.05 -46.05
CA LEU A 201 -2.53 22.70 -45.52
C LEU A 201 -1.65 21.69 -46.27
N LEU A 202 -0.90 20.90 -45.54
CA LEU A 202 -0.11 19.78 -46.04
C LEU A 202 -0.97 18.49 -46.02
N PRO A 203 -1.37 17.94 -47.19
CA PRO A 203 -2.29 16.80 -47.28
C PRO A 203 -1.58 15.43 -47.25
N TRP A 204 -0.30 15.39 -46.88
CA TRP A 204 0.52 14.18 -46.94
C TRP A 204 0.00 13.09 -45.99
N ARG A 205 0.01 11.84 -46.45
CA ARG A 205 -0.44 10.67 -45.66
C ARG A 205 0.70 9.78 -45.18
N THR A 206 1.83 9.83 -45.88
CA THR A 206 3.06 9.10 -45.57
C THR A 206 4.24 10.08 -45.69
N ALA A 207 5.40 9.73 -45.15
CA ALA A 207 6.62 10.47 -45.43
C ALA A 207 6.97 10.39 -46.92
N HIS A 208 7.55 11.45 -47.47
CA HIS A 208 7.88 11.57 -48.90
C HIS A 208 9.38 11.49 -49.18
N ILE A 209 10.21 11.46 -48.14
CA ILE A 209 11.66 11.30 -48.26
C ILE A 209 12.17 10.31 -47.21
N ASP A 210 13.25 9.62 -47.54
CA ASP A 210 13.85 8.61 -46.68
C ASP A 210 14.46 9.23 -45.41
N GLU A 211 14.55 8.40 -44.36
CA GLU A 211 15.25 8.76 -43.13
C GLU A 211 16.76 8.86 -43.37
N ILE A 212 17.40 9.88 -42.78
CA ILE A 212 18.85 10.13 -42.93
C ILE A 212 19.63 9.50 -41.76
N GLY A 213 18.93 9.07 -40.70
CA GLY A 213 19.50 8.57 -39.46
C GLY A 213 19.77 9.70 -38.46
N ALA A 214 19.78 9.34 -37.18
CA ALA A 214 20.01 10.28 -36.10
C ALA A 214 21.48 10.67 -35.95
N ASP A 215 21.74 11.96 -35.73
CA ASP A 215 23.07 12.42 -35.36
C ASP A 215 23.44 11.88 -33.98
N LYS A 216 24.69 11.37 -33.87
CA LYS A 216 25.25 10.99 -32.57
C LYS A 216 25.46 12.26 -31.74
N ARG A 217 24.91 12.28 -30.52
CA ARG A 217 25.16 13.37 -29.57
C ARG A 217 26.66 13.44 -29.30
N ARG A 218 27.27 14.63 -29.42
CA ARG A 218 28.68 14.80 -29.07
C ARG A 218 28.84 14.62 -27.56
N LEU A 219 29.99 14.10 -27.13
CA LEU A 219 30.35 14.13 -25.72
C LEU A 219 30.57 15.59 -25.32
N VAL A 220 29.72 16.08 -24.43
CA VAL A 220 29.82 17.44 -23.86
C VAL A 220 30.39 17.33 -22.45
N ASP A 221 31.17 18.32 -22.04
CA ASP A 221 31.67 18.40 -20.67
C ASP A 221 30.53 18.64 -19.66
N SER A 222 30.74 18.18 -18.42
CA SER A 222 29.77 18.35 -17.32
C SER A 222 29.56 19.83 -16.96
N ALA A 223 30.51 20.70 -17.30
CA ALA A 223 30.40 22.14 -17.05
C ALA A 223 29.31 22.77 -17.93
N SER A 224 29.29 22.49 -19.24
CA SER A 224 28.29 23.09 -20.14
C SER A 224 26.86 22.65 -19.83
N THR A 225 26.66 21.38 -19.47
CA THR A 225 25.35 20.85 -19.04
C THR A 225 24.91 21.44 -17.70
N THR A 226 25.83 21.60 -16.74
CA THR A 226 25.54 22.25 -15.45
C THR A 226 25.15 23.72 -15.66
N GLN A 227 25.92 24.44 -16.49
CA GLN A 227 25.65 25.84 -16.80
C GLN A 227 24.33 26.03 -17.56
N ALA A 228 23.86 25.03 -18.32
CA ALA A 228 22.57 25.07 -19.00
C ALA A 228 21.41 24.49 -18.17
N THR A 229 21.63 24.19 -16.88
CA THR A 229 20.60 23.66 -15.97
C THR A 229 20.33 24.68 -14.86
N PRO A 230 19.05 25.03 -14.58
CA PRO A 230 18.69 25.92 -13.49
C PRO A 230 19.27 25.48 -12.15
N VAL A 231 19.76 26.44 -11.36
CA VAL A 231 20.52 26.17 -10.11
C VAL A 231 19.74 25.26 -9.16
N ALA A 232 18.49 25.60 -8.87
CA ALA A 232 17.60 24.87 -7.97
C ALA A 232 17.29 23.43 -8.42
N LEU A 233 17.49 23.10 -9.71
CA LEU A 233 17.26 21.76 -10.25
C LEU A 233 18.52 20.90 -10.33
N ARG A 234 19.73 21.47 -10.22
CA ARG A 234 20.99 20.75 -10.51
C ARG A 234 21.19 19.49 -9.66
N GLU A 235 21.14 19.64 -8.34
CA GLU A 235 21.36 18.53 -7.41
C GLU A 235 20.25 17.48 -7.55
N PHE A 236 19.00 17.95 -7.54
CA PHE A 236 17.82 17.14 -7.74
C PHE A 236 17.84 16.28 -9.02
N LEU A 237 18.19 16.86 -10.17
CA LEU A 237 18.26 16.13 -11.44
C LEU A 237 19.49 15.21 -11.51
N ARG A 238 20.60 15.55 -10.84
CA ARG A 238 21.79 14.69 -10.73
C ARG A 238 21.53 13.42 -9.93
N GLU A 239 20.68 13.50 -8.91
CA GLU A 239 20.21 12.37 -8.11
C GLU A 239 19.19 11.45 -8.83
N GLY A 240 18.83 11.81 -10.07
CA GLY A 240 17.93 11.02 -10.92
C GLY A 240 16.53 11.60 -11.08
N GLY A 241 16.27 12.83 -10.59
CA GLY A 241 14.95 13.46 -10.61
C GLY A 241 14.00 12.89 -9.55
N SER A 242 12.74 13.34 -9.58
CA SER A 242 11.66 12.79 -8.74
C SER A 242 10.81 11.81 -9.53
N GLU A 243 10.29 10.80 -8.84
CA GLU A 243 9.13 10.09 -9.35
C GLU A 243 7.96 11.07 -9.58
N PRO A 244 7.06 10.77 -10.53
CA PRO A 244 5.95 11.66 -10.80
C PRO A 244 5.01 11.74 -9.59
N GLU A 245 4.85 12.93 -9.02
CA GLU A 245 4.20 13.14 -7.72
C GLU A 245 3.20 14.30 -7.76
N HIS A 246 2.20 14.24 -6.89
CA HIS A 246 1.29 15.35 -6.63
C HIS A 246 1.87 16.25 -5.55
N HIS A 247 2.03 17.53 -5.87
CA HIS A 247 2.47 18.54 -4.93
C HIS A 247 1.45 19.68 -4.88
N ILE A 248 1.44 20.42 -3.77
CA ILE A 248 0.93 21.79 -3.80
C ILE A 248 2.11 22.66 -4.21
N ALA A 249 1.94 23.45 -5.27
CA ALA A 249 2.98 24.34 -5.75
C ALA A 249 2.39 25.71 -6.08
N THR A 250 3.20 26.74 -5.87
CA THR A 250 2.92 28.10 -6.34
C THR A 250 3.64 28.31 -7.65
N VAL A 251 2.89 28.57 -8.72
CA VAL A 251 3.37 28.67 -10.09
C VAL A 251 3.23 30.11 -10.56
N GLY A 252 4.32 30.68 -11.08
CA GLY A 252 4.34 31.97 -11.76
C GLY A 252 4.66 31.82 -13.24
N PHE A 253 3.92 32.49 -14.10
CA PHE A 253 4.26 32.68 -15.50
C PHE A 253 4.59 34.14 -15.77
N ILE A 254 5.71 34.38 -16.45
CA ILE A 254 6.19 35.70 -16.86
C ILE A 254 6.20 35.71 -18.39
N LYS A 255 5.29 36.43 -19.03
CA LYS A 255 5.29 36.63 -20.49
C LYS A 255 6.00 37.91 -20.82
N TYR A 256 6.92 37.84 -21.79
CA TYR A 256 7.60 39.00 -22.37
C TYR A 256 7.22 39.15 -23.84
N LYS A 257 7.12 40.39 -24.33
CA LYS A 257 6.78 40.73 -25.72
C LYS A 257 7.64 41.85 -26.30
N GLY A 258 7.66 41.97 -27.63
CA GLY A 258 8.32 43.04 -28.38
C GLY A 258 9.64 42.64 -29.02
N THR A 259 9.95 41.34 -29.04
CA THR A 259 11.21 40.81 -29.57
C THR A 259 11.28 40.83 -31.09
N ASP A 260 10.15 40.71 -31.81
CA ASP A 260 10.16 40.73 -33.27
C ASP A 260 10.52 42.12 -33.78
N ARG A 261 9.86 43.16 -33.24
CA ARG A 261 10.18 44.56 -33.51
C ARG A 261 11.65 44.87 -33.19
N LEU A 262 12.11 44.45 -32.01
CA LEU A 262 13.49 44.71 -31.58
C LEU A 262 14.51 44.02 -32.49
N THR A 263 14.23 42.79 -32.93
CA THR A 263 15.08 42.05 -33.86
C THR A 263 15.11 42.71 -35.24
N GLU A 264 13.97 43.20 -35.74
CA GLU A 264 13.87 43.84 -37.05
C GLU A 264 14.46 45.27 -37.08
N GLU A 265 14.25 46.07 -36.04
CA GLU A 265 14.66 47.47 -35.97
C GLU A 265 16.10 47.66 -35.47
N GLU A 266 16.52 46.88 -34.46
CA GLU A 266 17.80 47.06 -33.75
C GLU A 266 18.73 45.84 -33.89
N GLY A 267 18.24 44.74 -34.45
CA GLY A 267 19.01 43.54 -34.77
C GLY A 267 19.04 42.49 -33.65
N PRO A 268 19.55 41.28 -33.97
CA PRO A 268 19.63 40.18 -32.99
C PRO A 268 20.53 40.48 -31.79
N ALA A 269 21.59 41.27 -31.95
CA ALA A 269 22.48 41.60 -30.83
C ALA A 269 21.76 42.42 -29.74
N ALA A 270 21.05 43.49 -30.12
CA ALA A 270 20.25 44.29 -29.18
C ALA A 270 19.14 43.47 -28.53
N THR A 271 18.54 42.55 -29.28
CA THR A 271 17.55 41.59 -28.74
C THR A 271 18.17 40.64 -27.73
N ALA A 272 19.40 40.17 -27.96
CA ALA A 272 20.12 39.32 -27.04
C ALA A 272 20.42 40.04 -25.72
N ASP A 273 20.81 41.31 -25.78
CA ASP A 273 21.09 42.13 -24.59
C ASP A 273 19.81 42.35 -23.77
N ALA A 274 18.69 42.71 -24.41
CA ALA A 274 17.40 42.88 -23.74
C ALA A 274 16.88 41.58 -23.09
N LEU A 275 17.04 40.44 -23.78
CA LEU A 275 16.69 39.14 -23.24
C LEU A 275 17.62 38.71 -22.09
N HIS A 276 18.91 39.06 -22.18
CA HIS A 276 19.87 38.80 -21.11
C HIS A 276 19.53 39.59 -19.86
N GLU A 277 19.23 40.88 -19.96
CA GLU A 277 18.80 41.71 -18.82
C GLU A 277 17.54 41.14 -18.15
N LEU A 278 16.53 40.74 -18.94
CA LEU A 278 15.33 40.10 -18.41
C LEU A 278 15.65 38.79 -17.68
N VAL A 279 16.38 37.87 -18.32
CA VAL A 279 16.67 36.55 -17.73
C VAL A 279 17.59 36.68 -16.51
N ALA A 280 18.58 37.56 -16.54
CA ALA A 280 19.45 37.84 -15.40
C ALA A 280 18.67 38.41 -14.21
N THR A 281 17.73 39.33 -14.47
CA THR A 281 16.83 39.86 -13.44
C THR A 281 15.98 38.75 -12.82
N VAL A 282 15.31 37.94 -13.65
CA VAL A 282 14.52 36.81 -13.15
C VAL A 282 15.36 35.85 -12.34
N GLN A 283 16.53 35.44 -12.84
CA GLN A 283 17.45 34.54 -12.15
C GLN A 283 17.89 35.08 -10.80
N ARG A 284 18.37 36.33 -10.74
CA ARG A 284 18.81 36.95 -9.49
C ARG A 284 17.68 37.00 -8.46
N VAL A 285 16.48 37.37 -8.87
CA VAL A 285 15.32 37.47 -7.96
C VAL A 285 14.89 36.08 -7.47
N VAL A 286 14.72 35.10 -8.37
CA VAL A 286 14.30 33.75 -7.95
C VAL A 286 15.37 33.03 -7.14
N ASP A 287 16.65 33.20 -7.46
CA ASP A 287 17.75 32.62 -6.68
C ASP A 287 17.81 33.24 -5.26
N THR A 288 17.55 34.54 -5.12
CA THR A 288 17.49 35.24 -3.82
C THR A 288 16.32 34.78 -2.97
N GLU A 289 15.14 34.66 -3.57
CA GLU A 289 13.93 34.18 -2.89
C GLU A 289 13.92 32.65 -2.73
N GLY A 290 14.86 31.94 -3.37
CA GLY A 290 14.94 30.48 -3.49
C GLY A 290 13.80 29.82 -4.28
N VAL A 291 13.15 30.59 -5.15
CA VAL A 291 12.16 30.13 -6.11
C VAL A 291 12.88 29.41 -7.27
N THR A 292 12.27 28.36 -7.82
CA THR A 292 12.86 27.61 -8.92
C THR A 292 12.53 28.25 -10.26
N PHE A 293 13.54 28.64 -11.04
CA PHE A 293 13.39 28.84 -12.49
C PHE A 293 13.17 27.47 -13.13
N LEU A 294 11.95 27.17 -13.57
CA LEU A 294 11.59 25.83 -14.03
C LEU A 294 11.91 25.61 -15.50
N ALA A 295 11.43 26.52 -16.36
CA ALA A 295 11.56 26.42 -17.80
C ALA A 295 11.22 27.75 -18.47
N SER A 296 11.48 27.85 -19.78
CA SER A 296 10.92 28.89 -20.64
C SER A 296 10.32 28.29 -21.90
N ASP A 297 9.38 29.00 -22.53
CA ASP A 297 8.60 28.57 -23.70
C ASP A 297 8.46 29.70 -24.74
N ILE A 298 8.10 29.35 -25.97
CA ILE A 298 7.90 30.24 -27.12
C ILE A 298 6.49 30.85 -27.14
N ASP A 299 6.33 32.05 -27.69
CA ASP A 299 5.02 32.69 -27.97
C ASP A 299 5.14 33.62 -29.20
N GLU A 300 4.02 34.14 -29.71
CA GLU A 300 4.04 35.17 -30.77
C GLU A 300 4.63 36.49 -30.22
N ASP A 301 5.62 37.03 -30.93
CA ASP A 301 6.34 38.26 -30.60
C ASP A 301 7.00 38.23 -29.21
N GLY A 302 7.51 37.06 -28.77
CA GLY A 302 8.17 36.93 -27.48
C GLY A 302 8.23 35.50 -26.95
N GLY A 303 7.99 35.34 -25.66
CA GLY A 303 8.01 34.05 -24.97
C GLY A 303 7.54 34.12 -23.52
N LYS A 304 7.71 33.02 -22.80
CA LYS A 304 7.29 32.85 -21.40
C LYS A 304 8.41 32.27 -20.56
N ILE A 305 8.50 32.68 -19.30
CA ILE A 305 9.34 32.06 -18.27
C ILE A 305 8.41 31.50 -17.19
N ILE A 306 8.71 30.30 -16.71
CA ILE A 306 7.95 29.58 -15.69
C ILE A 306 8.80 29.52 -14.43
N ILE A 307 8.28 30.07 -13.33
CA ILE A 307 8.89 30.02 -12.01
C ILE A 307 7.98 29.24 -11.06
N VAL A 308 8.55 28.52 -10.10
CA VAL A 308 7.77 27.66 -9.20
C VAL A 308 8.40 27.54 -7.81
N ALA A 309 7.55 27.51 -6.78
CA ALA A 309 7.92 27.09 -5.43
C ALA A 309 7.03 25.92 -4.98
N GLY A 310 7.53 25.07 -4.08
CA GLY A 310 6.89 23.82 -3.69
C GLY A 310 7.38 22.58 -4.46
N VAL A 311 8.16 22.77 -5.52
CA VAL A 311 8.82 21.69 -6.30
C VAL A 311 10.15 22.18 -6.87
N PRO A 312 11.23 21.37 -6.84
CA PRO A 312 11.29 19.98 -6.34
C PRO A 312 11.29 19.87 -4.80
N ALA A 313 11.47 20.99 -4.09
CA ALA A 313 11.45 21.06 -2.63
C ALA A 313 10.41 22.07 -2.14
N VAL A 314 9.72 21.69 -1.06
CA VAL A 314 8.80 22.57 -0.33
C VAL A 314 9.60 23.38 0.67
N GLN A 315 9.31 24.68 0.76
CA GLN A 315 9.85 25.52 1.83
C GLN A 315 8.72 26.33 2.47
N ASP A 316 9.07 27.01 3.55
CA ASP A 316 8.15 27.93 4.20
C ASP A 316 7.77 29.08 3.26
N ASP A 317 6.50 29.50 3.31
CA ASP A 317 5.99 30.65 2.55
C ASP A 317 6.19 30.55 1.02
N ASP A 318 6.06 29.35 0.43
CA ASP A 318 6.17 29.18 -1.03
C ASP A 318 5.21 30.09 -1.83
N GLY A 319 4.03 30.41 -1.28
CA GLY A 319 3.12 31.43 -1.80
C GLY A 319 3.75 32.82 -1.85
N GLY A 320 4.24 33.31 -0.71
CA GLY A 320 4.84 34.64 -0.61
C GLY A 320 6.13 34.79 -1.36
N ARG A 321 6.97 33.76 -1.40
CA ARG A 321 8.25 33.78 -2.14
C ARG A 321 8.04 34.02 -3.64
N VAL A 322 7.08 33.32 -4.25
CA VAL A 322 6.75 33.53 -5.67
C VAL A 322 6.08 34.88 -5.90
N LEU A 323 5.22 35.34 -5.00
CA LEU A 323 4.58 36.66 -5.12
C LEU A 323 5.57 37.82 -4.97
N ARG A 324 6.50 37.75 -4.01
CA ARG A 324 7.59 38.72 -3.86
C ARG A 324 8.47 38.72 -5.09
N ALA A 325 8.87 37.53 -5.56
CA ALA A 325 9.66 37.41 -6.78
C ALA A 325 8.94 38.01 -8.00
N ALA A 326 7.66 37.70 -8.18
CA ALA A 326 6.84 38.22 -9.28
C ALA A 326 6.73 39.76 -9.23
N ARG A 327 6.44 40.33 -8.06
CA ARG A 327 6.32 41.79 -7.88
C ARG A 327 7.65 42.47 -8.17
N GLN A 328 8.74 41.99 -7.57
CA GLN A 328 10.08 42.55 -7.80
C GLN A 328 10.50 42.48 -9.28
N ILE A 329 10.24 41.37 -9.98
CA ILE A 329 10.53 41.24 -11.42
C ILE A 329 9.71 42.25 -12.23
N ALA A 330 8.42 42.42 -11.92
CA ALA A 330 7.58 43.38 -12.61
C ALA A 330 8.06 44.83 -12.41
N ASP A 331 8.55 45.17 -11.22
CA ASP A 331 9.05 46.51 -10.88
C ASP A 331 10.40 46.81 -11.55
N GLU A 332 11.34 45.87 -11.47
CA GLU A 332 12.68 46.07 -12.05
C GLU A 332 12.69 46.09 -13.56
N CYS A 333 11.75 45.37 -14.21
CA CYS A 333 11.62 45.41 -15.66
C CYS A 333 10.62 46.47 -16.16
N ALA A 334 10.03 47.28 -15.26
CA ALA A 334 9.11 48.33 -15.64
C ALA A 334 9.80 49.39 -16.52
N GLY A 335 9.24 49.68 -17.69
CA GLY A 335 9.80 50.65 -18.63
C GLY A 335 10.97 50.15 -19.48
N GLY A 336 11.33 48.87 -19.38
CA GLY A 336 12.33 48.23 -20.25
C GLY A 336 11.84 48.05 -21.71
N PRO A 337 12.73 47.55 -22.60
CA PRO A 337 12.42 47.37 -24.03
C PRO A 337 11.42 46.25 -24.31
N LEU A 338 11.14 45.38 -23.34
CA LEU A 338 10.22 44.25 -23.43
C LEU A 338 8.99 44.47 -22.53
N ASP A 339 7.81 44.15 -23.07
CA ASP A 339 6.55 44.25 -22.34
C ASP A 339 6.33 43.00 -21.49
N ILE A 340 6.23 43.14 -20.16
CA ILE A 340 6.08 42.01 -19.25
C ILE A 340 4.70 41.94 -18.63
N LYS A 341 4.19 40.72 -18.47
CA LYS A 341 2.94 40.38 -17.78
C LYS A 341 3.15 39.17 -16.90
N ILE A 342 2.65 39.19 -15.66
CA ILE A 342 2.88 38.10 -14.71
C ILE A 342 1.57 37.59 -14.12
N GLY A 343 1.46 36.26 -14.05
CA GLY A 343 0.33 35.57 -13.43
C GLY A 343 0.81 34.52 -12.44
N VAL A 344 0.29 34.54 -11.22
CA VAL A 344 0.65 33.61 -10.15
C VAL A 344 -0.58 32.83 -9.68
N ASN A 345 -0.45 31.53 -9.46
CA ASN A 345 -1.50 30.73 -8.87
C ASN A 345 -0.90 29.60 -8.03
N GLN A 346 -1.62 29.18 -6.99
CA GLN A 346 -1.23 28.05 -6.16
C GLN A 346 -2.33 27.00 -6.18
N GLY A 347 -1.93 25.74 -6.11
CA GLY A 347 -2.83 24.61 -6.01
C GLY A 347 -2.11 23.31 -6.28
N HIS A 348 -2.89 22.25 -6.45
CA HIS A 348 -2.34 20.95 -6.80
C HIS A 348 -1.73 20.97 -8.19
N VAL A 349 -0.46 20.61 -8.28
CA VAL A 349 0.25 20.32 -9.52
C VAL A 349 0.72 18.89 -9.50
N PHE A 350 0.92 18.38 -10.69
CA PHE A 350 1.65 17.15 -10.90
C PHE A 350 3.05 17.50 -11.39
N ALA A 351 4.10 16.98 -10.75
CA ALA A 351 5.48 17.25 -11.11
C ALA A 351 6.24 15.96 -11.39
N GLY A 352 7.05 15.93 -12.45
CA GLY A 352 7.82 14.75 -12.80
C GLY A 352 8.62 14.90 -14.09
N ASP A 353 9.43 13.87 -14.37
CA ASP A 353 10.19 13.76 -15.60
C ASP A 353 9.33 13.31 -16.78
N ILE A 354 9.43 14.03 -17.89
CA ILE A 354 8.75 13.73 -19.14
C ILE A 354 9.77 13.65 -20.27
N GLY A 355 9.71 12.58 -21.09
CA GLY A 355 10.54 12.39 -22.28
C GLY A 355 11.21 11.00 -22.35
N THR A 356 12.39 10.95 -22.96
CA THR A 356 13.17 9.73 -23.23
C THR A 356 14.47 9.70 -22.45
N GLU A 357 15.13 8.53 -22.38
CA GLU A 357 16.46 8.41 -21.79
C GLU A 357 17.51 9.37 -22.41
N PHE A 358 17.33 9.77 -23.66
CA PHE A 358 18.25 10.67 -24.36
C PHE A 358 17.80 12.16 -24.34
N ARG A 359 16.54 12.45 -24.01
CA ARG A 359 15.98 13.81 -23.90
C ARG A 359 14.74 13.83 -22.98
N SER A 360 14.85 14.48 -21.82
CA SER A 360 13.75 14.66 -20.85
C SER A 360 13.65 16.10 -20.37
N THR A 361 12.54 16.47 -19.75
CA THR A 361 12.41 17.69 -18.94
C THR A 361 11.75 17.35 -17.62
N TYR A 362 12.15 18.03 -16.55
CA TYR A 362 11.34 18.08 -15.34
C TYR A 362 10.30 19.19 -15.54
N THR A 363 9.03 18.88 -15.33
CA THR A 363 7.96 19.85 -15.57
C THR A 363 6.80 19.64 -14.61
N ILE A 364 5.96 20.66 -14.52
CA ILE A 364 4.70 20.65 -13.78
C ILE A 364 3.52 20.66 -14.75
N MET A 365 2.42 20.00 -14.37
CA MET A 365 1.18 19.93 -15.14
C MET A 365 -0.03 20.05 -14.21
N GLY A 366 -1.14 20.54 -14.74
CA GLY A 366 -2.42 20.55 -14.03
C GLY A 366 -3.19 21.84 -14.23
N ASP A 367 -4.43 21.84 -13.74
CA ASP A 367 -5.32 22.99 -13.79
C ASP A 367 -4.75 24.23 -13.09
N THR A 368 -3.97 24.04 -12.02
CA THR A 368 -3.23 25.11 -11.33
C THR A 368 -2.26 25.85 -12.25
N VAL A 369 -1.51 25.11 -13.07
CA VAL A 369 -0.53 25.65 -14.04
C VAL A 369 -1.27 26.43 -15.13
N ASN A 370 -2.37 25.85 -15.64
CA ASN A 370 -3.20 26.48 -16.66
C ASN A 370 -3.81 27.81 -16.16
N LEU A 371 -4.27 27.85 -14.91
CA LEU A 371 -4.83 29.06 -14.33
C LEU A 371 -3.77 30.17 -14.16
N ALA A 372 -2.54 29.84 -13.72
CA ALA A 372 -1.45 30.82 -13.66
C ALA A 372 -1.17 31.45 -15.04
N ALA A 373 -1.09 30.64 -16.09
CA ALA A 373 -0.88 31.12 -17.46
C ALA A 373 -2.04 32.01 -17.95
N ARG A 374 -3.27 31.77 -17.50
CA ARG A 374 -4.45 32.57 -17.88
C ARG A 374 -4.54 33.89 -17.11
N LEU A 375 -4.15 33.89 -15.83
CA LEU A 375 -3.99 35.12 -15.05
C LEU A 375 -2.93 36.04 -15.69
N MET A 376 -1.81 35.46 -16.12
CA MET A 376 -0.75 36.18 -16.84
C MET A 376 -1.26 36.78 -18.15
N ALA A 377 -2.08 36.05 -18.91
CA ALA A 377 -2.65 36.56 -20.16
C ALA A 377 -3.61 37.75 -19.93
N ALA A 378 -4.35 37.73 -18.81
CA ALA A 378 -5.29 38.78 -18.41
C ALA A 378 -4.61 40.01 -17.78
N ALA A 379 -3.41 39.85 -17.23
CA ALA A 379 -2.67 40.94 -16.58
C ALA A 379 -2.33 42.08 -17.57
N PRO A 380 -2.47 43.35 -17.17
CA PRO A 380 -1.90 44.50 -17.87
C PRO A 380 -0.37 44.45 -17.92
N LYS A 381 0.23 45.30 -18.78
CA LYS A 381 1.69 45.43 -18.87
C LYS A 381 2.23 45.96 -17.52
N GLY A 382 3.22 45.27 -16.95
CA GLY A 382 3.86 45.64 -15.68
C GLY A 382 3.10 45.19 -14.42
N ASP A 383 1.95 44.52 -14.58
CA ASP A 383 1.12 44.07 -13.46
C ASP A 383 1.31 42.59 -13.15
N VAL A 384 1.07 42.25 -11.89
CA VAL A 384 1.07 40.89 -11.35
C VAL A 384 -0.34 40.53 -10.91
N TYR A 385 -0.96 39.56 -11.58
CA TYR A 385 -2.26 39.03 -11.18
C TYR A 385 -2.10 37.71 -10.44
N THR A 386 -2.86 37.52 -9.36
CA THR A 386 -2.84 36.30 -8.56
C THR A 386 -4.24 35.76 -8.26
N SER A 387 -4.32 34.49 -7.89
CA SER A 387 -5.53 33.88 -7.34
C SER A 387 -5.63 34.07 -5.82
N ALA A 388 -6.84 33.90 -5.28
CA ALA A 388 -7.07 33.89 -3.82
C ALA A 388 -6.18 32.88 -3.08
N GLY A 389 -5.93 31.70 -3.68
CA GLY A 389 -5.17 30.63 -3.05
C GLY A 389 -3.69 30.98 -2.84
N ALA A 390 -3.05 31.56 -3.87
CA ALA A 390 -1.65 31.99 -3.77
C ALA A 390 -1.48 33.18 -2.81
N LEU A 391 -2.46 34.09 -2.74
CA LEU A 391 -2.45 35.20 -1.80
C LEU A 391 -2.70 34.75 -0.36
N GLY A 392 -3.62 33.79 -0.16
CA GLY A 392 -3.95 33.24 1.15
C GLY A 392 -2.76 32.57 1.83
N SER A 393 -2.01 31.76 1.09
CA SER A 393 -0.84 31.03 1.61
C SER A 393 0.42 31.87 1.84
N SER A 394 0.39 33.16 1.52
CA SER A 394 1.53 34.03 1.75
C SER A 394 1.63 34.48 3.21
N ALA A 395 2.80 34.30 3.80
CA ALA A 395 3.18 34.93 5.06
C ALA A 395 3.47 36.44 4.90
N THR A 396 3.70 36.90 3.66
CA THR A 396 3.85 38.31 3.31
C THR A 396 2.48 38.92 2.99
N ILE A 397 2.20 40.08 3.56
CA ILE A 397 0.99 40.83 3.28
C ILE A 397 1.31 41.79 2.13
N PHE A 398 0.51 41.78 1.07
CA PHE A 398 0.63 42.67 -0.07
C PHE A 398 -0.52 43.68 -0.11
N GLU A 399 -0.28 44.87 -0.64
CA GLU A 399 -1.36 45.73 -1.14
C GLU A 399 -2.08 44.99 -2.28
N THR A 400 -3.40 44.92 -2.23
CA THR A 400 -4.18 44.14 -3.21
C THR A 400 -5.40 44.91 -3.69
N THR A 401 -5.67 44.80 -4.99
CA THR A 401 -6.91 45.27 -5.60
C THR A 401 -7.69 44.06 -6.11
N GLU A 402 -8.89 43.86 -5.59
CA GLU A 402 -9.80 42.81 -6.05
C GLU A 402 -10.35 43.13 -7.44
N LEU A 403 -10.28 42.16 -8.35
CA LEU A 403 -10.74 42.30 -9.73
C LEU A 403 -12.15 41.71 -9.90
N GLU A 404 -12.91 42.18 -10.89
CA GLU A 404 -14.19 41.56 -11.24
C GLU A 404 -13.96 40.08 -11.68
N PRO A 405 -14.74 39.11 -11.15
CA PRO A 405 -14.60 37.71 -11.54
C PRO A 405 -14.75 37.53 -13.05
N PHE A 406 -13.77 36.90 -13.70
CA PHE A 406 -13.81 36.68 -15.14
C PHE A 406 -13.95 35.19 -15.48
N HIS A 407 -14.69 34.93 -16.56
CA HIS A 407 -14.86 33.57 -17.06
C HIS A 407 -13.58 33.10 -17.74
N VAL A 408 -13.12 31.95 -17.27
CA VAL A 408 -11.93 31.30 -17.80
C VAL A 408 -12.36 30.08 -18.60
N LYS A 409 -11.87 29.95 -19.85
CA LYS A 409 -12.20 28.82 -20.73
C LYS A 409 -11.91 27.49 -20.04
N GLY A 410 -12.94 26.65 -19.84
CA GLY A 410 -12.82 25.35 -19.18
C GLY A 410 -13.13 25.33 -17.67
N LYS A 411 -13.53 26.45 -17.07
CA LYS A 411 -14.04 26.52 -15.69
C LYS A 411 -15.55 26.75 -15.69
N GLU A 412 -16.27 26.01 -14.85
CA GLU A 412 -17.72 26.16 -14.68
C GLU A 412 -18.10 27.45 -13.94
N HIS A 413 -17.24 27.92 -13.02
CA HIS A 413 -17.43 29.14 -12.25
C HIS A 413 -16.42 30.23 -12.63
N PRO A 414 -16.80 31.53 -12.57
CA PRO A 414 -15.87 32.65 -12.71
C PRO A 414 -14.73 32.55 -11.68
N VAL A 415 -13.52 32.94 -12.07
CA VAL A 415 -12.37 32.94 -11.16
C VAL A 415 -12.19 34.32 -10.55
N GLN A 416 -12.12 34.37 -9.22
CA GLN A 416 -11.74 35.57 -8.47
C GLN A 416 -10.22 35.77 -8.52
N ALA A 417 -9.78 36.99 -8.88
CA ALA A 417 -8.38 37.35 -9.03
C ALA A 417 -8.07 38.69 -8.34
N TYR A 418 -6.79 38.91 -8.05
CA TYR A 418 -6.27 40.09 -7.38
C TYR A 418 -5.06 40.65 -8.12
N ALA A 419 -5.01 41.97 -8.27
CA ALA A 419 -3.77 42.65 -8.65
C ALA A 419 -2.89 42.86 -7.41
N ILE A 420 -1.61 42.52 -7.52
CA ILE A 420 -0.63 42.59 -6.43
C ILE A 420 0.21 43.87 -6.52
N GLY A 421 0.16 44.68 -5.47
CA GLY A 421 1.01 45.85 -5.23
C GLY A 421 2.17 45.55 -4.28
N GLU A 422 2.63 46.57 -3.56
CA GLU A 422 3.81 46.50 -2.69
C GLU A 422 3.60 45.57 -1.48
N PRO A 423 4.66 44.90 -0.97
CA PRO A 423 4.60 44.20 0.30
C PRO A 423 4.50 45.20 1.46
N ILE A 424 3.47 45.05 2.30
CA ILE A 424 3.12 45.99 3.39
C ILE A 424 3.29 45.41 4.80
N GLY A 425 3.71 44.14 4.94
CA GLY A 425 4.00 43.53 6.25
C GLY A 425 4.19 42.01 6.21
N SER A 426 4.34 41.39 7.39
CA SER A 426 4.52 39.93 7.57
C SER A 426 3.61 39.39 8.69
N ARG A 427 3.05 38.19 8.50
CA ARG A 427 2.26 37.48 9.52
C ARG A 427 3.18 36.88 10.61
N PRO A 428 2.86 37.00 11.93
CA PRO A 428 3.70 36.46 13.00
C PRO A 428 3.66 34.92 13.08
N ARG A 429 4.80 34.31 13.47
CA ARG A 429 5.02 32.85 13.62
C ARG A 429 5.08 32.48 15.12
N GLN A 430 4.46 31.38 15.55
CA GLN A 430 4.53 30.88 16.94
C GLN A 430 4.96 29.41 16.99
N GLU A 431 5.68 29.01 18.04
CA GLU A 431 6.06 27.62 18.31
C GLU A 431 5.09 27.01 19.35
N GLY A 432 4.45 25.88 19.02
CA GLY A 432 3.47 25.21 19.89
C GLY A 432 4.05 24.05 20.69
N GLY A 433 3.78 24.02 22.01
CA GLY A 433 4.14 22.95 22.96
C GLY A 433 3.02 21.92 23.20
N ASP A 434 3.35 20.86 23.95
CA ASP A 434 2.44 19.75 24.33
C ASP A 434 1.11 20.24 24.91
N LEU A 435 -0.01 19.80 24.32
CA LEU A 435 -1.36 20.14 24.78
C LEU A 435 -1.73 19.39 26.08
N PRO A 436 -2.52 20.00 26.99
CA PRO A 436 -3.07 19.32 28.15
C PRO A 436 -4.13 18.27 27.75
N PHE A 437 -4.38 17.28 28.62
CA PHE A 437 -5.40 16.25 28.39
C PHE A 437 -6.78 16.71 28.92
N ILE A 438 -7.76 16.92 28.02
CA ILE A 438 -9.08 17.51 28.32
C ILE A 438 -10.23 16.65 27.77
N GLY A 439 -11.39 16.67 28.45
CA GLY A 439 -12.66 16.15 27.93
C GLY A 439 -12.84 14.63 28.03
N ARG A 440 -12.08 13.99 28.92
CA ARG A 440 -12.03 12.52 29.09
C ARG A 440 -12.14 12.09 30.54
N ASP A 441 -12.71 12.93 31.40
CA ASP A 441 -12.77 12.68 32.84
C ASP A 441 -13.57 11.42 33.19
N LYS A 442 -14.66 11.15 32.46
CA LYS A 442 -15.47 9.95 32.67
C LYS A 442 -14.71 8.69 32.30
N GLU A 443 -14.06 8.69 31.14
CA GLU A 443 -13.26 7.58 30.63
C GLU A 443 -12.03 7.34 31.52
N LEU A 444 -11.32 8.39 31.92
CA LEU A 444 -10.21 8.27 32.87
C LEU A 444 -10.65 7.75 34.23
N THR A 445 -11.79 8.20 34.75
CA THR A 445 -12.31 7.70 36.04
C THR A 445 -12.58 6.20 35.96
N LEU A 446 -13.16 5.72 34.85
CA LEU A 446 -13.33 4.29 34.61
C LEU A 446 -11.98 3.57 34.58
N LEU A 447 -11.02 4.02 33.76
CA LEU A 447 -9.71 3.38 33.64
C LEU A 447 -8.93 3.36 34.96
N ARG A 448 -8.99 4.44 35.75
CA ARG A 448 -8.40 4.52 37.10
C ARG A 448 -9.03 3.52 38.05
N SER A 449 -10.36 3.35 38.01
CA SER A 449 -11.03 2.34 38.84
C SER A 449 -10.57 0.91 38.51
N LEU A 450 -10.26 0.62 37.24
CA LEU A 450 -9.69 -0.67 36.82
C LEU A 450 -8.24 -0.84 37.29
N ALA A 451 -7.43 0.24 37.21
CA ALA A 451 -6.07 0.25 37.73
C ALA A 451 -6.00 0.05 39.25
N ASP A 452 -6.91 0.66 40.01
CA ASP A 452 -7.06 0.44 41.45
C ASP A 452 -7.53 -0.99 41.74
N GLY A 453 -8.42 -1.52 40.89
CA GLY A 453 -8.90 -2.90 40.92
C GLY A 453 -7.74 -3.90 40.98
N ILE A 454 -6.81 -3.83 40.03
CA ILE A 454 -5.70 -4.79 39.97
C ILE A 454 -4.73 -4.65 41.15
N ARG A 455 -4.51 -3.44 41.67
CA ARG A 455 -3.70 -3.22 42.89
C ARG A 455 -4.37 -3.83 44.12
N SER A 456 -5.71 -3.87 44.14
CA SER A 456 -6.51 -4.53 45.18
C SER A 456 -6.73 -6.04 44.97
N GLY A 457 -6.10 -6.64 43.95
CA GLY A 457 -6.21 -8.08 43.68
C GLY A 457 -7.31 -8.49 42.68
N ARG A 458 -8.04 -7.53 42.08
CA ARG A 458 -9.15 -7.80 41.15
C ARG A 458 -8.74 -7.54 39.70
N GLY A 459 -8.77 -8.57 38.87
CA GLY A 459 -8.52 -8.43 37.43
C GLY A 459 -9.72 -7.85 36.67
N SER A 460 -9.46 -7.37 35.45
CA SER A 460 -10.48 -6.90 34.51
C SER A 460 -9.98 -6.87 33.07
N ALA A 461 -10.89 -6.88 32.11
CA ALA A 461 -10.60 -6.66 30.71
C ALA A 461 -11.45 -5.49 30.17
N LEU A 462 -10.99 -4.80 29.13
CA LEU A 462 -11.73 -3.72 28.48
C LEU A 462 -11.32 -3.58 27.01
N THR A 463 -12.29 -3.31 26.13
CA THR A 463 -12.02 -2.95 24.72
C THR A 463 -12.26 -1.46 24.52
N ILE A 464 -11.28 -0.72 24.00
CA ILE A 464 -11.42 0.68 23.62
C ILE A 464 -11.58 0.81 22.10
N VAL A 465 -12.72 1.33 21.65
CA VAL A 465 -13.03 1.49 20.23
C VAL A 465 -13.16 2.96 19.89
N GLY A 466 -12.62 3.38 18.74
CA GLY A 466 -12.82 4.75 18.28
C GLY A 466 -12.16 5.01 16.94
N GLN A 467 -12.49 6.12 16.29
CA GLN A 467 -11.87 6.51 15.03
C GLN A 467 -10.35 6.74 15.21
N ARG A 468 -9.58 6.71 14.12
CA ARG A 468 -8.18 7.13 14.12
C ARG A 468 -8.08 8.61 14.55
N GLY A 469 -7.07 8.96 15.35
CA GLY A 469 -6.85 10.33 15.85
C GLY A 469 -7.74 10.78 17.02
N VAL A 470 -8.68 9.94 17.49
CA VAL A 470 -9.61 10.29 18.58
C VAL A 470 -8.98 10.38 19.98
N GLY A 471 -7.72 9.95 20.14
CA GLY A 471 -6.99 10.01 21.41
C GLY A 471 -6.86 8.70 22.18
N LYS A 472 -7.11 7.52 21.57
CA LYS A 472 -6.96 6.21 22.23
C LYS A 472 -5.58 6.01 22.89
N SER A 473 -4.49 6.21 22.15
CA SER A 473 -3.14 6.03 22.68
C SER A 473 -2.82 7.03 23.80
N ARG A 474 -3.27 8.29 23.66
CA ARG A 474 -3.09 9.30 24.72
C ARG A 474 -3.87 8.96 25.99
N LEU A 475 -5.09 8.44 25.86
CA LEU A 475 -5.86 7.96 27.01
C LEU A 475 -5.15 6.82 27.74
N LEU A 476 -4.50 5.90 27.01
CA LEU A 476 -3.67 4.86 27.60
C LEU A 476 -2.40 5.44 28.25
N ASP A 477 -1.77 6.46 27.65
CA ASP A 477 -0.62 7.15 28.24
C ASP A 477 -0.93 7.75 29.62
N GLU A 478 -2.10 8.38 29.76
CA GLU A 478 -2.54 8.91 31.06
C GLU A 478 -2.78 7.78 32.09
N LEU A 479 -3.37 6.65 31.67
CA LEU A 479 -3.52 5.47 32.52
C LEU A 479 -2.16 4.87 32.94
N ARG A 480 -1.16 4.87 32.06
CA ARG A 480 0.20 4.36 32.35
C ARG A 480 0.84 5.10 33.53
N ALA A 481 0.53 6.38 33.73
CA ALA A 481 1.01 7.14 34.88
C ALA A 481 0.49 6.57 36.21
N ASP A 482 -0.77 6.14 36.24
CA ASP A 482 -1.41 5.53 37.41
C ASP A 482 -0.98 4.07 37.64
N LEU A 483 -0.47 3.40 36.60
CA LEU A 483 0.04 2.02 36.62
C LEU A 483 1.56 1.91 36.85
N ARG A 484 2.24 3.00 37.24
CA ARG A 484 3.68 2.94 37.57
C ARG A 484 3.96 1.86 38.62
N GLY A 485 4.95 1.01 38.31
CA GLY A 485 5.37 -0.12 39.14
C GLY A 485 4.62 -1.44 38.89
N VAL A 486 3.58 -1.44 38.05
CA VAL A 486 2.92 -2.66 37.56
C VAL A 486 3.69 -3.17 36.34
N LEU A 487 3.85 -4.49 36.21
CA LEU A 487 4.48 -5.09 35.03
C LEU A 487 3.60 -4.83 33.81
N LYS A 488 4.14 -4.16 32.79
CA LYS A 488 3.47 -3.93 31.51
C LYS A 488 3.94 -4.94 30.49
N ILE A 489 2.99 -5.57 29.80
CA ILE A 489 3.23 -6.36 28.59
C ILE A 489 2.48 -5.69 27.46
N GLU A 490 3.23 -5.25 26.45
CA GLU A 490 2.67 -4.52 25.32
C GLU A 490 2.65 -5.40 24.07
N VAL A 491 1.49 -5.51 23.45
CA VAL A 491 1.25 -6.28 22.23
C VAL A 491 0.80 -5.32 21.16
N ARG A 492 1.57 -5.18 20.09
CA ARG A 492 1.21 -4.30 18.97
C ARG A 492 0.96 -5.11 17.72
N ALA A 493 -0.24 -5.00 17.18
CA ALA A 493 -0.59 -5.67 15.94
C ALA A 493 -0.09 -4.89 14.71
N GLU A 494 0.39 -5.61 13.70
CA GLU A 494 0.93 -5.02 12.47
C GLU A 494 0.09 -5.42 11.25
N PRO A 495 -0.16 -4.51 10.28
CA PRO A 495 -0.97 -4.82 9.09
C PRO A 495 -0.48 -6.02 8.26
N TYR A 496 0.81 -6.35 8.35
CA TYR A 496 1.42 -7.46 7.61
C TYR A 496 1.46 -8.78 8.39
N GLY A 497 1.12 -8.76 9.69
CA GLY A 497 1.13 -9.94 10.55
C GLY A 497 -0.19 -10.68 10.65
N THR A 498 -1.26 -10.19 10.01
CA THR A 498 -2.65 -10.66 10.22
C THR A 498 -2.90 -12.14 9.88
N ALA A 499 -2.05 -12.74 9.05
CA ALA A 499 -2.16 -14.13 8.63
C ALA A 499 -0.93 -14.95 9.06
N THR A 500 -0.10 -14.43 9.95
CA THR A 500 1.08 -15.11 10.45
C THR A 500 0.78 -15.58 11.88
N PRO A 501 0.66 -16.89 12.13
CA PRO A 501 0.34 -17.39 13.46
C PRO A 501 1.30 -16.87 14.55
N PHE A 502 0.72 -16.44 15.66
CA PHE A 502 1.37 -15.92 16.86
C PHE A 502 2.23 -14.66 16.63
N ARG A 503 2.11 -13.97 15.49
CA ARG A 503 3.01 -12.86 15.15
C ARG A 503 2.95 -11.73 16.16
N ALA A 504 1.76 -11.36 16.62
CA ALA A 504 1.58 -10.26 17.57
C ALA A 504 2.22 -10.56 18.94
N LEU A 505 2.22 -11.82 19.37
CA LEU A 505 2.72 -12.24 20.68
C LEU A 505 4.19 -12.68 20.67
N ARG A 506 4.75 -12.99 19.51
CA ARG A 506 6.10 -13.54 19.36
C ARG A 506 7.19 -12.74 20.06
N ASP A 507 7.25 -11.44 19.76
CA ASP A 507 8.29 -10.56 20.29
C ASP A 507 8.04 -10.24 21.78
N PRO A 508 6.80 -9.95 22.23
CA PRO A 508 6.48 -9.80 23.66
C PRO A 508 6.83 -11.03 24.52
N ILE A 509 6.49 -12.25 24.07
CA ILE A 509 6.81 -13.48 24.83
C ILE A 509 8.33 -13.71 24.88
N ARG A 510 9.06 -13.43 23.79
CA ARG A 510 10.52 -13.52 23.78
C ARG A 510 11.18 -12.54 24.73
N GLU A 511 10.71 -11.29 24.74
CA GLU A 511 11.21 -10.27 25.67
C GLU A 511 10.97 -10.67 27.12
N LEU A 512 9.77 -11.19 27.41
CA LEU A 512 9.39 -11.70 28.72
C LEU A 512 10.28 -12.85 29.21
N LEU A 513 10.73 -13.71 28.28
CA LEU A 513 11.64 -14.82 28.57
C LEU A 513 13.13 -14.44 28.45
N ASP A 514 13.44 -13.16 28.17
CA ASP A 514 14.80 -12.67 27.91
C ASP A 514 15.51 -13.47 26.81
N ILE A 515 14.78 -13.76 25.74
CA ILE A 515 15.26 -14.48 24.55
C ILE A 515 15.52 -13.47 23.44
N GLN A 516 16.78 -13.13 23.25
CA GLN A 516 17.20 -12.36 22.09
C GLN A 516 17.22 -13.24 20.83
N ARG A 517 16.95 -12.63 19.67
CA ARG A 517 17.07 -13.33 18.38
C ARG A 517 18.55 -13.66 18.12
N ASP A 518 18.83 -14.94 17.93
CA ASP A 518 20.17 -15.51 17.71
C ASP A 518 20.05 -16.74 16.80
N ASP A 519 21.10 -17.57 16.71
CA ASP A 519 21.03 -18.89 16.07
C ASP A 519 19.88 -19.74 16.65
N PRO A 520 19.08 -20.42 15.81
CA PRO A 520 17.92 -21.17 16.28
C PRO A 520 18.22 -22.20 17.37
N ASN A 521 19.38 -22.87 17.35
CA ASN A 521 19.74 -23.85 18.38
C ASN A 521 20.03 -23.18 19.72
N ARG A 522 20.66 -22.00 19.68
CA ARG A 522 20.93 -21.21 20.88
C ARG A 522 19.63 -20.67 21.47
N MET A 523 18.72 -20.17 20.62
CA MET A 523 17.40 -19.75 21.05
C MET A 523 16.61 -20.91 21.68
N ALA A 524 16.65 -22.11 21.07
CA ALA A 524 16.01 -23.31 21.61
C ALA A 524 16.57 -23.72 22.98
N THR A 525 17.90 -23.65 23.15
CA THR A 525 18.57 -23.94 24.43
C THR A 525 18.17 -22.94 25.52
N LEU A 526 18.13 -21.65 25.18
CA LEU A 526 17.69 -20.60 26.10
C LEU A 526 16.22 -20.75 26.47
N LEU A 527 15.35 -21.03 25.48
CA LEU A 527 13.93 -21.24 25.70
C LEU A 527 13.70 -22.41 26.67
N ARG A 528 14.32 -23.57 26.41
CA ARG A 528 14.24 -24.75 27.30
C ARG A 528 14.67 -24.43 28.72
N ARG A 529 15.80 -23.73 28.89
CA ARG A 529 16.30 -23.35 30.21
C ARG A 529 15.34 -22.40 30.93
N ARG A 530 14.91 -21.32 30.26
CA ARG A 530 14.03 -20.29 30.85
C ARG A 530 12.68 -20.86 31.23
N VAL A 531 12.07 -21.67 30.37
CA VAL A 531 10.81 -22.36 30.68
C VAL A 531 11.00 -23.32 31.85
N GLY A 532 12.07 -24.13 31.85
CA GLY A 532 12.36 -25.05 32.96
C GLY A 532 12.63 -24.36 34.29
N ASP A 533 13.22 -23.17 34.29
CA ASP A 533 13.45 -22.37 35.51
C ASP A 533 12.14 -21.79 36.09
N ILE A 534 11.13 -21.53 35.25
CA ILE A 534 9.85 -20.94 35.65
C ILE A 534 8.81 -22.02 35.99
N THR A 535 8.61 -22.97 35.07
CA THR A 535 7.61 -24.03 35.14
C THR A 535 8.17 -25.32 34.51
N PRO A 536 8.82 -26.18 35.32
CA PRO A 536 9.32 -27.48 34.86
C PRO A 536 8.25 -28.35 34.21
N ASP A 537 7.00 -28.25 34.68
CA ASP A 537 5.86 -29.03 34.20
C ASP A 537 5.43 -28.65 32.77
N ALA A 538 5.86 -27.48 32.27
CA ALA A 538 5.62 -27.08 30.88
C ALA A 538 6.68 -27.61 29.90
N LEU A 539 7.78 -28.23 30.37
CA LEU A 539 8.85 -28.76 29.50
C LEU A 539 8.36 -29.81 28.48
N PRO A 540 7.44 -30.74 28.84
CA PRO A 540 6.83 -31.63 27.85
C PRO A 540 6.06 -30.89 26.75
N PHE A 541 5.57 -29.68 27.01
CA PHE A 541 4.82 -28.85 26.06
C PHE A 541 5.67 -27.72 25.44
N LEU A 542 6.99 -27.75 25.61
CA LEU A 542 7.93 -26.77 25.05
C LEU A 542 7.76 -26.55 23.53
N PRO A 543 7.40 -27.55 22.69
CA PRO A 543 7.16 -27.32 21.27
C PRO A 543 6.07 -26.27 21.00
N LEU A 544 4.99 -26.25 21.80
CA LEU A 544 3.89 -25.30 21.65
C LEU A 544 4.35 -23.86 21.95
N ILE A 545 5.19 -23.68 22.97
CA ILE A 545 5.83 -22.39 23.28
C ILE A 545 6.81 -22.00 22.16
N GLY A 546 7.52 -22.99 21.61
CA GLY A 546 8.41 -22.84 20.45
C GLY A 546 7.66 -22.27 19.23
N GLU A 547 6.46 -22.75 18.94
CA GLU A 547 5.62 -22.22 17.86
C GLU A 547 5.27 -20.74 18.07
N ALA A 548 4.75 -20.38 19.25
CA ALA A 548 4.37 -19.01 19.56
C ALA A 548 5.56 -18.05 19.56
N THR A 549 6.73 -18.54 19.96
CA THR A 549 7.99 -17.79 19.93
C THR A 549 8.75 -17.95 18.62
N SER A 550 8.26 -18.70 17.63
CA SER A 550 8.99 -19.01 16.38
C SER A 550 10.43 -19.47 16.63
N VAL A 551 10.62 -20.33 17.63
CA VAL A 551 11.87 -21.04 17.93
C VAL A 551 11.67 -22.50 17.56
N PRO A 552 12.50 -23.08 16.69
CA PRO A 552 12.33 -24.48 16.31
C PRO A 552 12.65 -25.39 17.50
N ILE A 553 11.69 -26.21 17.88
CA ILE A 553 11.78 -27.21 18.94
C ILE A 553 11.23 -28.52 18.38
N GLU A 554 11.94 -29.63 18.60
CA GLU A 554 11.47 -30.97 18.21
C GLU A 554 10.22 -31.37 19.01
N SER A 555 9.29 -32.07 18.36
CA SER A 555 8.07 -32.55 19.03
C SER A 555 8.39 -33.51 20.16
N THR A 556 7.49 -33.56 21.14
CA THR A 556 7.54 -34.46 22.30
C THR A 556 6.39 -35.45 22.23
N PRO A 557 6.49 -36.62 22.89
CA PRO A 557 5.39 -37.59 22.96
C PRO A 557 4.08 -36.94 23.44
N GLU A 558 4.15 -36.06 24.43
CA GLU A 558 2.98 -35.38 25.00
C GLU A 558 2.30 -34.46 23.98
N VAL A 559 3.07 -33.78 23.12
CA VAL A 559 2.49 -32.94 22.05
C VAL A 559 1.94 -33.78 20.90
N GLU A 560 2.54 -34.93 20.63
CA GLU A 560 2.06 -35.88 19.60
C GLU A 560 0.71 -36.49 19.97
N LEU A 561 0.42 -36.69 21.27
CA LEU A 561 -0.87 -37.20 21.76
C LEU A 561 -2.01 -36.17 21.66
N ILE A 562 -1.70 -34.87 21.60
CA ILE A 562 -2.73 -33.83 21.47
C ILE A 562 -3.33 -33.87 20.07
N GLU A 563 -4.65 -34.07 19.99
CA GLU A 563 -5.34 -34.01 18.71
C GLU A 563 -5.14 -32.62 18.05
N PRO A 564 -4.87 -32.55 16.73
CA PRO A 564 -4.57 -31.30 16.05
C PRO A 564 -5.58 -30.17 16.32
N LYS A 565 -6.86 -30.51 16.47
CA LYS A 565 -7.94 -29.54 16.72
C LYS A 565 -7.86 -28.85 18.08
N TYR A 566 -7.20 -29.47 19.06
CA TYR A 566 -7.02 -28.92 20.39
C TYR A 566 -5.65 -28.26 20.59
N ARG A 567 -4.72 -28.38 19.63
CA ARG A 567 -3.36 -27.82 19.76
C ARG A 567 -3.34 -26.31 19.97
N LEU A 568 -4.18 -25.56 19.25
CA LEU A 568 -4.23 -24.10 19.42
C LEU A 568 -4.74 -23.72 20.82
N ALA A 569 -5.80 -24.37 21.29
CA ALA A 569 -6.34 -24.16 22.64
C ALA A 569 -5.29 -24.53 23.70
N ARG A 570 -4.66 -25.70 23.55
CA ARG A 570 -3.62 -26.16 24.48
C ARG A 570 -2.38 -25.28 24.47
N THR A 571 -2.01 -24.71 23.32
CA THR A 571 -0.93 -23.71 23.23
C THR A 571 -1.30 -22.45 24.02
N ALA A 572 -2.53 -21.98 23.91
CA ALA A 572 -3.03 -20.85 24.70
C ALA A 572 -3.01 -21.15 26.21
N ASP A 573 -3.44 -22.35 26.62
CA ASP A 573 -3.40 -22.79 28.02
C ASP A 573 -1.96 -22.81 28.56
N VAL A 574 -1.04 -23.49 27.86
CA VAL A 574 0.37 -23.61 28.29
C VAL A 574 1.05 -22.24 28.39
N LEU A 575 0.75 -21.31 27.46
CA LEU A 575 1.27 -19.95 27.53
C LEU A 575 0.69 -19.17 28.70
N VAL A 576 -0.61 -19.30 28.99
CA VAL A 576 -1.23 -18.65 30.14
C VAL A 576 -0.72 -19.24 31.45
N ASP A 577 -0.55 -20.56 31.56
CA ASP A 577 0.04 -21.23 32.73
C ASP A 577 1.47 -20.77 32.99
N LEU A 578 2.27 -20.63 31.92
CA LEU A 578 3.60 -20.04 31.99
C LEU A 578 3.56 -18.61 32.56
N LEU A 579 2.64 -17.77 32.06
CA LEU A 579 2.47 -16.38 32.55
C LEU A 579 1.97 -16.35 34.00
N VAL A 580 1.01 -17.20 34.36
CA VAL A 580 0.49 -17.33 35.73
C VAL A 580 1.63 -17.73 36.67
N THR A 581 2.45 -18.70 36.30
CA THR A 581 3.57 -19.18 37.12
C THR A 581 4.68 -18.12 37.23
N ALA A 582 4.98 -17.42 36.13
CA ALA A 582 6.00 -16.38 36.09
C ALA A 582 5.61 -15.13 36.91
N PHE A 583 4.33 -14.77 36.97
CA PHE A 583 3.88 -13.50 37.55
C PHE A 583 2.75 -13.68 38.56
N ASN A 584 3.12 -13.64 39.84
CA ASN A 584 2.17 -13.68 40.96
C ASN A 584 1.56 -12.32 41.36
N GLY A 585 2.05 -11.22 40.78
CA GLY A 585 1.58 -9.87 41.04
C GLY A 585 0.67 -9.30 39.93
N PRO A 586 0.27 -8.03 40.05
CA PRO A 586 -0.51 -7.35 39.03
C PRO A 586 0.24 -7.23 37.70
N VAL A 587 -0.47 -7.44 36.59
CA VAL A 587 0.08 -7.34 35.22
C VAL A 587 -0.88 -6.51 34.36
N TYR A 588 -0.34 -5.60 33.58
CA TYR A 588 -1.08 -4.81 32.60
C TYR A 588 -0.75 -5.24 31.18
N PHE A 589 -1.71 -5.85 30.49
CA PHE A 589 -1.63 -6.19 29.08
C PHE A 589 -2.26 -5.06 28.26
N GLU A 590 -1.45 -4.46 27.41
CA GLU A 590 -1.87 -3.40 26.49
C GLU A 590 -1.76 -3.89 25.06
N ILE A 591 -2.90 -4.09 24.40
CA ILE A 591 -2.98 -4.64 23.05
C ILE A 591 -3.46 -3.56 22.09
N GLU A 592 -2.55 -2.99 21.32
CA GLU A 592 -2.87 -1.95 20.34
C GLU A 592 -3.24 -2.52 18.96
N ASP A 593 -4.23 -1.88 18.33
CA ASP A 593 -4.70 -2.19 16.97
C ASP A 593 -5.19 -3.64 16.78
N SER A 594 -6.02 -4.16 17.68
CA SER A 594 -6.47 -5.57 17.73
C SER A 594 -7.16 -6.12 16.47
N HIS A 595 -7.51 -5.25 15.53
CA HIS A 595 -8.02 -5.58 14.20
C HIS A 595 -6.95 -6.10 13.22
N TYR A 596 -5.66 -6.02 13.59
CA TYR A 596 -4.55 -6.60 12.83
C TYR A 596 -3.96 -7.86 13.49
N ILE A 597 -4.62 -8.42 14.50
CA ILE A 597 -4.14 -9.61 15.22
C ILE A 597 -4.51 -10.88 14.44
N ASP A 598 -3.57 -11.81 14.37
CA ASP A 598 -3.78 -13.14 13.79
C ASP A 598 -4.66 -14.03 14.68
N GLU A 599 -5.33 -15.04 14.10
CA GLU A 599 -6.29 -15.90 14.82
C GLU A 599 -5.63 -16.61 16.00
N ALA A 600 -4.40 -17.09 15.82
CA ALA A 600 -3.69 -17.83 16.85
C ALA A 600 -3.33 -16.94 18.06
N SER A 601 -2.84 -15.73 17.83
CA SER A 601 -2.62 -14.72 18.88
C SER A 601 -3.92 -14.32 19.58
N ALA A 602 -5.04 -14.21 18.83
CA ALA A 602 -6.34 -13.88 19.39
C ALA A 602 -6.83 -14.93 20.40
N ALA A 603 -6.59 -16.21 20.14
CA ALA A 603 -6.92 -17.30 21.05
C ALA A 603 -6.19 -17.16 22.39
N VAL A 604 -4.89 -16.86 22.36
CA VAL A 604 -4.08 -16.64 23.58
C VAL A 604 -4.55 -15.40 24.34
N ILE A 605 -4.83 -14.28 23.64
CA ILE A 605 -5.32 -13.05 24.29
C ILE A 605 -6.67 -13.27 24.96
N SER A 606 -7.55 -14.06 24.34
CA SER A 606 -8.83 -14.44 24.95
C SER A 606 -8.61 -15.25 26.23
N ARG A 607 -7.64 -16.17 26.23
CA ARG A 607 -7.29 -16.95 27.41
C ARG A 607 -6.66 -16.13 28.53
N ILE A 608 -5.84 -15.13 28.19
CA ILE A 608 -5.31 -14.14 29.14
C ILE A 608 -6.45 -13.32 29.76
N ALA A 609 -7.49 -13.00 28.97
CA ALA A 609 -8.67 -12.30 29.48
C ALA A 609 -9.47 -13.16 30.46
N ASP A 610 -9.66 -14.45 30.19
CA ASP A 610 -10.31 -15.38 31.13
C ASP A 610 -9.57 -15.43 32.49
N ALA A 611 -8.24 -15.38 32.46
CA ALA A 611 -7.41 -15.39 33.67
C ALA A 611 -7.61 -14.16 34.56
N THR A 612 -8.19 -13.06 34.06
CA THR A 612 -8.52 -11.88 34.86
C THR A 612 -9.56 -12.16 35.96
N SER A 613 -10.32 -13.25 35.83
CA SER A 613 -11.30 -13.68 36.85
C SER A 613 -10.65 -14.15 38.17
N PHE A 614 -9.39 -14.62 38.12
CA PHE A 614 -8.66 -15.13 39.29
C PHE A 614 -7.24 -14.55 39.44
N ARG A 615 -6.76 -13.73 38.50
CA ARG A 615 -5.48 -13.01 38.58
C ARG A 615 -5.71 -11.50 38.59
N PRO A 616 -4.84 -10.72 39.27
CA PRO A 616 -4.89 -9.26 39.26
C PRO A 616 -4.37 -8.67 37.93
N TRP A 617 -4.91 -9.13 36.80
CA TRP A 617 -4.48 -8.72 35.47
C TRP A 617 -5.46 -7.70 34.87
N LEU A 618 -4.93 -6.69 34.20
CA LEU A 618 -5.71 -5.72 33.43
C LEU A 618 -5.41 -5.92 31.95
N VAL A 619 -6.41 -6.29 31.15
CA VAL A 619 -6.26 -6.50 29.70
C VAL A 619 -7.00 -5.42 28.95
N ILE A 620 -6.29 -4.53 28.27
CA ILE A 620 -6.92 -3.49 27.44
C ILE A 620 -6.56 -3.71 25.98
N THR A 621 -7.57 -3.89 25.14
CA THR A 621 -7.41 -3.89 23.68
C THR A 621 -7.87 -2.55 23.08
N THR A 622 -7.28 -2.16 21.95
CA THR A 622 -7.77 -1.02 21.17
C THR A 622 -8.03 -1.39 19.71
N ARG A 623 -9.11 -0.86 19.12
CA ARG A 623 -9.35 -1.00 17.67
C ARG A 623 -10.05 0.18 17.02
N THR A 624 -9.99 0.22 15.70
CA THR A 624 -10.69 1.24 14.90
C THR A 624 -12.19 0.93 14.88
N LYS A 625 -13.04 1.95 15.03
CA LYS A 625 -14.50 1.81 14.90
C LYS A 625 -14.86 1.18 13.55
N GLY A 626 -15.71 0.15 13.57
CA GLY A 626 -16.13 -0.60 12.38
C GLY A 626 -15.16 -1.70 11.92
N ALA A 627 -13.94 -1.76 12.46
CA ALA A 627 -13.04 -2.88 12.22
C ALA A 627 -13.38 -4.04 13.16
N LYS A 628 -13.33 -5.27 12.65
CA LYS A 628 -13.36 -6.49 13.47
C LYS A 628 -11.97 -6.72 14.06
N GLY A 629 -11.90 -7.08 15.33
CA GLY A 629 -10.65 -7.38 16.03
C GLY A 629 -10.93 -8.23 17.26
N VAL A 630 -9.90 -8.46 18.07
CA VAL A 630 -10.03 -9.19 19.34
C VAL A 630 -10.67 -8.28 20.38
N ASP A 631 -11.80 -8.74 20.93
CA ASP A 631 -12.51 -8.12 22.04
C ASP A 631 -12.39 -9.09 23.25
N PRO A 632 -11.55 -8.81 24.27
CA PRO A 632 -11.28 -9.72 25.39
C PRO A 632 -12.47 -9.87 26.34
N THR A 633 -13.47 -9.00 26.24
CA THR A 633 -14.72 -9.01 27.01
C THR A 633 -15.81 -8.29 26.21
N GLN A 634 -17.06 -8.39 26.67
CA GLN A 634 -18.16 -7.58 26.18
C GLN A 634 -18.08 -6.11 26.62
N ASP A 635 -17.27 -5.80 27.65
CA ASP A 635 -17.09 -4.43 28.11
C ASP A 635 -16.32 -3.60 27.08
N LEU A 636 -17.02 -2.60 26.52
CA LEU A 636 -16.54 -1.76 25.44
C LEU A 636 -16.68 -0.28 25.80
N LEU A 637 -15.56 0.44 25.70
CA LEU A 637 -15.49 1.88 25.81
C LEU A 637 -15.37 2.50 24.41
N GLU A 638 -16.46 3.07 23.90
CA GLU A 638 -16.43 3.80 22.64
C GLU A 638 -16.01 5.26 22.86
N LEU A 639 -14.86 5.64 22.30
CA LEU A 639 -14.40 7.02 22.26
C LEU A 639 -15.00 7.76 21.07
N GLY A 640 -15.88 8.70 21.37
CA GLY A 640 -16.32 9.73 20.43
C GLY A 640 -15.30 10.87 20.28
N PRO A 641 -15.46 11.73 19.27
CA PRO A 641 -14.77 13.02 19.21
C PRO A 641 -15.04 13.87 20.47
N LEU A 642 -14.14 14.79 20.77
CA LEU A 642 -14.37 15.83 21.78
C LEU A 642 -15.56 16.70 21.38
N SER A 643 -16.28 17.20 22.38
CA SER A 643 -17.29 18.24 22.18
C SER A 643 -16.63 19.54 21.68
N GLU A 644 -17.43 20.42 21.05
CA GLU A 644 -16.92 21.72 20.60
C GLU A 644 -16.36 22.56 21.75
N ASP A 645 -16.94 22.46 22.95
CA ASP A 645 -16.47 23.20 24.13
C ASP A 645 -15.11 22.68 24.62
N GLU A 646 -14.92 21.36 24.67
CA GLU A 646 -13.63 20.74 25.05
C GLU A 646 -12.54 21.04 24.01
N ALA A 647 -12.88 20.96 22.71
CA ALA A 647 -11.96 21.30 21.63
C ALA A 647 -11.59 22.79 21.65
N ARG A 648 -12.56 23.68 21.90
CA ARG A 648 -12.32 25.12 22.07
C ARG A 648 -11.40 25.40 23.26
N GLN A 649 -11.64 24.75 24.39
CA GLN A 649 -10.80 24.88 25.58
C GLN A 649 -9.34 24.47 25.30
N LEU A 650 -9.13 23.38 24.54
CA LEU A 650 -7.79 22.97 24.11
C LEU A 650 -7.12 24.03 23.23
N VAL A 651 -7.84 24.61 22.27
CA VAL A 651 -7.33 25.70 21.42
C VAL A 651 -6.95 26.91 22.27
N ASP A 652 -7.82 27.32 23.19
CA ASP A 652 -7.60 28.49 24.04
C ASP A 652 -6.36 28.32 24.93
N ILE A 653 -6.13 27.12 25.47
CA ILE A 653 -4.93 26.82 26.28
C ILE A 653 -3.69 26.77 25.39
N ALA A 654 -3.77 26.08 24.25
CA ALA A 654 -2.67 25.98 23.29
C ALA A 654 -2.19 27.35 22.81
N THR A 655 -3.13 28.29 22.69
CA THR A 655 -2.92 29.63 22.14
C THR A 655 -2.91 30.70 23.22
N ALA A 656 -2.81 30.33 24.51
CA ALA A 656 -2.86 31.29 25.61
C ALA A 656 -1.76 32.36 25.53
N ALA A 657 -0.60 32.03 24.94
CA ALA A 657 0.49 32.97 24.71
C ALA A 657 0.18 34.00 23.59
N THR A 658 -0.61 33.62 22.58
CA THR A 658 -1.10 34.49 21.51
C THR A 658 -2.53 34.10 21.13
N PRO A 659 -3.53 34.66 21.81
CA PRO A 659 -4.92 34.26 21.62
C PRO A 659 -5.38 34.44 20.17
N LEU A 660 -6.01 33.39 19.62
CA LEU A 660 -6.62 33.44 18.30
C LEU A 660 -7.95 34.20 18.33
N ARG A 661 -8.38 34.73 17.18
CA ARG A 661 -9.69 35.42 17.07
C ARG A 661 -10.83 34.40 17.23
N PRO A 662 -12.03 34.80 17.71
CA PRO A 662 -13.12 33.84 17.92
C PRO A 662 -13.54 33.03 16.69
N HIS A 663 -13.50 33.63 15.49
CA HIS A 663 -13.80 32.92 14.24
C HIS A 663 -12.71 31.92 13.84
N ASP A 664 -11.45 32.24 14.16
CA ASP A 664 -10.27 31.40 13.92
C ASP A 664 -10.31 30.14 14.79
N VAL A 665 -10.62 30.32 16.08
CA VAL A 665 -10.87 29.21 17.01
C VAL A 665 -12.03 28.35 16.51
N SER A 666 -13.14 28.95 16.08
CA SER A 666 -14.29 28.22 15.53
C SER A 666 -13.91 27.42 14.28
N ALA A 667 -13.11 27.97 13.37
CA ALA A 667 -12.67 27.28 12.17
C ALA A 667 -11.79 26.06 12.48
N ILE A 668 -10.85 26.20 13.42
CA ILE A 668 -9.98 25.10 13.88
C ILE A 668 -10.81 23.99 14.55
N VAL A 669 -11.73 24.35 15.44
CA VAL A 669 -12.61 23.39 16.13
C VAL A 669 -13.49 22.65 15.13
N THR A 670 -14.19 23.37 14.25
CA THR A 670 -15.04 22.76 13.22
C THR A 670 -14.25 21.85 12.29
N ARG A 671 -13.07 22.28 11.82
CA ARG A 671 -12.24 21.50 10.90
C ARG A 671 -11.64 20.27 11.57
N SER A 672 -11.26 20.36 12.84
CA SER A 672 -10.79 19.21 13.63
C SER A 672 -11.85 18.12 13.77
N ALA A 673 -13.14 18.48 13.62
CA ALA A 673 -14.29 17.62 13.88
C ALA A 673 -14.22 16.93 15.26
N GLY A 674 -13.61 17.60 16.25
CA GLY A 674 -13.42 17.08 17.61
C GLY A 674 -12.34 15.99 17.74
N LEU A 675 -11.51 15.74 16.71
CA LEU A 675 -10.42 14.76 16.80
C LEU A 675 -9.19 15.41 17.45
N PRO A 676 -8.76 15.01 18.67
CA PRO A 676 -7.68 15.67 19.40
C PRO A 676 -6.36 15.70 18.63
N LEU A 677 -5.98 14.58 17.99
CA LEU A 677 -4.75 14.53 17.22
C LEU A 677 -4.80 15.51 16.06
N PHE A 678 -5.94 15.62 15.37
CA PHE A 678 -6.09 16.58 14.27
C PHE A 678 -6.12 18.02 14.77
N LEU A 679 -6.75 18.28 15.92
CA LEU A 679 -6.75 19.58 16.56
C LEU A 679 -5.33 20.05 16.90
N GLU A 680 -4.53 19.21 17.53
CA GLU A 680 -3.12 19.48 17.86
C GLU A 680 -2.30 19.80 16.63
N GLU A 681 -2.48 18.99 15.60
CA GLU A 681 -1.82 19.09 14.32
C GLU A 681 -2.25 20.34 13.53
N LEU A 682 -3.53 20.74 13.58
CA LEU A 682 -4.02 22.02 13.06
C LEU A 682 -3.42 23.19 13.84
N LEU A 683 -3.33 23.09 15.18
CA LEU A 683 -2.73 24.13 16.01
C LEU A 683 -1.24 24.31 15.72
N ARG A 684 -0.49 23.22 15.54
CA ARG A 684 0.92 23.27 15.08
C ARG A 684 1.02 23.89 13.68
N ALA A 685 0.12 23.55 12.77
CA ALA A 685 0.10 24.12 11.44
C ALA A 685 -0.20 25.63 11.46
N VAL A 686 -1.14 26.08 12.29
CA VAL A 686 -1.43 27.51 12.52
C VAL A 686 -0.23 28.20 13.15
N ALA A 687 0.40 27.59 14.15
CA ALA A 687 1.58 28.14 14.80
C ALA A 687 2.73 28.33 13.79
N ALA A 688 2.95 27.34 12.91
CA ALA A 688 3.99 27.35 11.89
C ALA A 688 3.71 28.28 10.70
N SER A 689 2.44 28.49 10.29
CA SER A 689 2.08 29.24 9.08
C SER A 689 1.46 30.62 9.34
N GLY A 690 0.90 30.85 10.54
CA GLY A 690 0.15 32.05 10.89
C GLY A 690 -1.18 32.21 10.13
N ASP A 691 -1.62 31.20 9.35
CA ASP A 691 -2.83 31.26 8.55
C ASP A 691 -3.75 30.04 8.77
N ILE A 692 -5.04 30.33 8.93
CA ILE A 692 -6.10 29.35 9.17
C ILE A 692 -6.82 28.97 7.88
N SER A 693 -6.76 29.84 6.86
CA SER A 693 -7.43 29.61 5.57
C SER A 693 -6.82 28.44 4.81
N SER A 694 -5.51 28.20 4.99
CA SER A 694 -4.73 27.14 4.35
C SER A 694 -4.70 25.81 5.13
N LEU A 695 -5.46 25.68 6.22
CA LEU A 695 -5.41 24.46 7.02
C LEU A 695 -5.95 23.24 6.24
N PRO A 696 -5.28 22.08 6.33
CA PRO A 696 -5.75 20.87 5.67
C PRO A 696 -7.14 20.46 6.16
N ASP A 697 -7.95 19.86 5.27
CA ASP A 697 -9.29 19.36 5.60
C ASP A 697 -9.28 17.97 6.25
N SER A 698 -8.12 17.32 6.33
CA SER A 698 -7.96 16.02 6.99
C SER A 698 -6.58 15.83 7.63
N LEU A 699 -6.51 14.92 8.61
CA LEU A 699 -5.26 14.55 9.27
C LEU A 699 -4.27 13.90 8.30
N GLU A 700 -4.74 13.08 7.35
CA GLU A 700 -3.90 12.48 6.31
C GLU A 700 -3.27 13.54 5.41
N ALA A 701 -4.02 14.61 5.08
CA ALA A 701 -3.51 15.71 4.28
C ALA A 701 -2.41 16.49 5.03
N LEU A 702 -2.55 16.66 6.35
CA LEU A 702 -1.48 17.26 7.15
C LEU A 702 -0.24 16.37 7.24
N VAL A 703 -0.40 15.09 7.56
CA VAL A 703 0.74 14.15 7.63
C VAL A 703 1.43 14.08 6.26
N SER A 704 0.68 14.15 5.16
CA SER A 704 1.27 14.25 3.82
C SER A 704 2.10 15.51 3.69
N ALA A 705 1.57 16.68 4.08
CA ALA A 705 2.30 17.94 4.03
C ALA A 705 3.59 17.91 4.88
N GLN A 706 3.56 17.29 6.07
CA GLN A 706 4.74 17.11 6.92
C GLN A 706 5.79 16.19 6.29
N VAL A 707 5.36 15.08 5.70
CA VAL A 707 6.25 14.18 4.94
C VAL A 707 6.80 14.89 3.70
N ASP A 708 5.99 15.72 3.05
CA ASP A 708 6.35 16.44 1.82
C ASP A 708 7.34 17.58 2.08
N ALA A 709 7.32 18.16 3.28
CA ALA A 709 8.30 19.14 3.78
C ALA A 709 9.68 18.53 4.11
N LEU A 710 9.82 17.20 4.16
CA LEU A 710 11.12 16.57 4.35
C LEU A 710 12.03 16.78 3.12
N PRO A 711 13.36 16.90 3.32
CA PRO A 711 14.31 16.91 2.20
C PRO A 711 14.13 15.71 1.27
N PRO A 712 14.31 15.84 -0.06
CA PRO A 712 13.96 14.80 -1.03
C PRO A 712 14.48 13.40 -0.71
N LEU A 713 15.77 13.27 -0.37
CA LEU A 713 16.38 12.00 0.03
C LEU A 713 15.77 11.44 1.31
N THR A 714 15.56 12.28 2.33
CA THR A 714 14.98 11.89 3.62
C THR A 714 13.53 11.44 3.47
N ARG A 715 12.74 12.16 2.67
CA ARG A 715 11.37 11.80 2.29
C ARG A 715 11.33 10.46 1.59
N ARG A 716 12.22 10.25 0.60
CA ARG A 716 12.33 8.99 -0.15
C ARG A 716 12.63 7.80 0.77
N LEU A 717 13.61 7.94 1.67
CA LEU A 717 13.97 6.90 2.63
C LEU A 717 12.80 6.56 3.59
N LEU A 718 12.08 7.57 4.10
CA LEU A 718 10.90 7.35 4.96
C LEU A 718 9.77 6.60 4.21
N ARG A 719 9.51 6.98 2.95
CA ARG A 719 8.48 6.32 2.13
C ARG A 719 8.87 4.88 1.79
N TYR A 720 10.12 4.62 1.46
CA TYR A 720 10.62 3.27 1.22
C TYR A 720 10.53 2.40 2.47
N ALA A 721 10.86 2.97 3.63
CA ALA A 721 10.80 2.26 4.92
C ALA A 721 9.39 1.73 5.22
N ALA A 722 8.36 2.45 4.78
CA ALA A 722 6.97 2.09 4.99
C ALA A 722 6.54 0.76 4.32
N VAL A 723 7.32 0.29 3.32
CA VAL A 723 7.14 -1.01 2.64
C VAL A 723 7.49 -2.18 3.55
N LEU A 724 8.43 -2.01 4.50
CA LEU A 724 8.87 -3.06 5.42
C LEU A 724 7.94 -3.26 6.61
N GLY A 725 6.99 -2.35 6.84
CA GLY A 725 6.03 -2.41 7.95
C GLY A 725 6.22 -1.29 8.97
N ARG A 726 5.70 -1.48 10.19
CA ARG A 726 5.80 -0.47 11.27
C ARG A 726 7.15 -0.49 11.97
N SER A 727 7.75 -1.67 12.14
CA SER A 727 9.10 -1.86 12.68
C SER A 727 9.97 -2.62 11.68
N PHE A 728 11.22 -2.19 11.52
CA PHE A 728 12.17 -2.83 10.61
C PHE A 728 13.61 -2.70 11.10
N ARG A 729 14.48 -3.60 10.61
CA ARG A 729 15.92 -3.53 10.85
C ARG A 729 16.54 -2.51 9.90
N VAL A 730 17.42 -1.67 10.44
CA VAL A 730 18.17 -0.69 9.64
C VAL A 730 19.04 -1.42 8.61
N GLU A 731 19.63 -2.57 8.96
CA GLU A 731 20.45 -3.35 8.02
C GLU A 731 19.61 -3.88 6.84
N THR A 732 18.45 -4.48 7.12
CA THR A 732 17.52 -4.96 6.08
C THR A 732 17.04 -3.82 5.19
N PHE A 733 16.76 -2.66 5.77
CA PHE A 733 16.39 -1.48 4.99
C PHE A 733 17.54 -0.99 4.10
N ASN A 734 18.77 -0.94 4.63
CA ASN A 734 19.94 -0.54 3.87
C ASN A 734 20.25 -1.52 2.72
N GLU A 735 20.07 -2.82 2.93
CA GLU A 735 20.14 -3.81 1.84
C GLU A 735 19.04 -3.58 0.78
N LEU A 736 17.81 -3.30 1.22
CA LEU A 736 16.71 -2.98 0.32
C LEU A 736 17.05 -1.76 -0.53
N VAL A 737 17.67 -0.71 0.03
CA VAL A 737 17.96 0.55 -0.69
C VAL A 737 19.33 0.60 -1.39
N ALA A 738 20.23 -0.34 -1.14
CA ALA A 738 21.59 -0.37 -1.72
C ALA A 738 21.65 -0.21 -3.25
N PRO A 739 20.74 -0.78 -4.08
CA PRO A 739 20.72 -0.53 -5.52
C PRO A 739 20.58 0.94 -5.93
N ASP A 740 20.03 1.79 -5.05
CA ASP A 740 19.82 3.22 -5.29
C ASP A 740 21.05 4.05 -4.83
N ASN A 741 22.09 3.42 -4.27
CA ASN A 741 23.25 4.06 -3.63
C ASN A 741 22.88 5.08 -2.53
N ILE A 742 21.85 4.75 -1.75
CA ILE A 742 21.40 5.54 -0.60
C ILE A 742 21.41 4.68 0.66
N GLU A 743 21.47 5.31 1.83
CA GLU A 743 21.52 4.61 3.11
C GLU A 743 20.74 5.38 4.19
N LEU A 744 20.12 4.67 5.13
CA LEU A 744 19.56 5.24 6.35
C LEU A 744 20.65 5.41 7.41
N ASP A 745 21.52 6.39 7.20
CA ASP A 745 22.61 6.70 8.11
C ASP A 745 22.16 7.36 9.43
N ALA A 746 23.10 7.60 10.35
CA ALA A 746 22.79 8.23 11.63
C ALA A 746 22.29 9.67 11.49
N ALA A 747 22.75 10.43 10.50
CA ALA A 747 22.32 11.81 10.28
C ALA A 747 20.87 11.89 9.77
N THR A 748 20.51 11.05 8.80
CA THR A 748 19.15 10.95 8.26
C THR A 748 18.19 10.45 9.33
N ARG A 749 18.58 9.47 10.15
CA ARG A 749 17.75 9.01 11.28
C ARG A 749 17.46 10.12 12.29
N ARG A 750 18.43 11.00 12.58
CA ARG A 750 18.19 12.19 13.42
C ARG A 750 17.18 13.14 12.77
N ARG A 751 17.25 13.35 11.45
CA ARG A 751 16.26 14.17 10.72
C ARG A 751 14.86 13.56 10.73
N LEU A 752 14.76 12.22 10.81
CA LEU A 752 13.49 11.50 10.89
C LEU A 752 12.96 11.32 12.32
N SER A 753 13.58 11.93 13.35
CA SER A 753 13.21 11.68 14.76
C SER A 753 11.77 12.04 15.11
N ALA A 754 11.12 12.91 14.32
CA ALA A 754 9.70 13.25 14.46
C ALA A 754 8.76 12.16 13.91
N PHE A 755 9.26 11.28 13.03
CA PHE A 755 8.47 10.26 12.32
C PHE A 755 8.79 8.84 12.78
N VAL A 756 10.05 8.59 13.16
CA VAL A 756 10.54 7.27 13.60
C VAL A 756 11.24 7.37 14.96
N GLU A 757 11.27 6.25 15.67
CA GLU A 757 12.00 6.08 16.93
C GLU A 757 12.68 4.72 17.00
N THR A 758 13.63 4.57 17.92
CA THR A 758 14.37 3.32 18.15
C THR A 758 13.48 2.23 18.71
N ASP A 759 13.68 1.00 18.24
CA ASP A 759 12.87 -0.18 18.58
C ASP A 759 13.76 -1.38 18.94
N GLY A 760 14.69 -1.16 19.86
CA GLY A 760 15.74 -2.12 20.21
C GLY A 760 16.99 -2.05 19.32
N PRO A 761 17.97 -2.96 19.52
CA PRO A 761 19.25 -2.91 18.83
C PRO A 761 19.10 -3.05 17.30
N GLY A 762 19.58 -2.06 16.55
CA GLY A 762 19.59 -2.07 15.07
C GLY A 762 18.20 -1.91 14.42
N ARG A 763 17.16 -1.58 15.19
CA ARG A 763 15.78 -1.46 14.72
C ARG A 763 15.24 -0.05 14.91
N VAL A 764 14.36 0.32 14.00
CA VAL A 764 13.59 1.56 14.06
C VAL A 764 12.14 1.26 13.75
N ARG A 765 11.24 2.07 14.30
CA ARG A 765 9.81 1.97 14.04
C ARG A 765 9.20 3.33 13.81
N PHE A 766 8.09 3.36 13.06
CA PHE A 766 7.27 4.55 12.94
C PHE A 766 6.61 4.88 14.28
N ARG A 767 6.69 6.14 14.71
CA ARG A 767 6.04 6.63 15.94
C ARG A 767 4.53 6.44 15.87
N GLN A 768 3.95 6.73 14.71
CA GLN A 768 2.52 6.63 14.46
C GLN A 768 2.23 5.75 13.24
N ALA A 769 1.23 4.88 13.33
CA ALA A 769 0.78 4.03 12.22
C ALA A 769 0.40 4.84 10.97
N MET A 770 -0.22 6.01 11.19
CA MET A 770 -0.69 6.87 10.11
C MET A 770 0.45 7.45 9.28
N VAL A 771 1.57 7.84 9.90
CA VAL A 771 2.77 8.31 9.18
C VAL A 771 3.24 7.24 8.20
N ARG A 772 3.28 5.99 8.64
CA ARG A 772 3.64 4.84 7.81
C ARG A 772 2.65 4.65 6.66
N ASP A 773 1.34 4.68 6.95
CA ASP A 773 0.29 4.50 5.92
C ASP A 773 0.30 5.62 4.88
N VAL A 774 0.48 6.89 5.30
CA VAL A 774 0.58 8.05 4.40
C VAL A 774 1.86 8.00 3.57
N SER A 775 2.99 7.62 4.20
CA SER A 775 4.28 7.47 3.51
C SER A 775 4.24 6.35 2.47
N TYR A 776 3.68 5.19 2.81
CA TYR A 776 3.45 4.08 1.87
C TYR A 776 2.47 4.51 0.76
N GLY A 777 1.41 5.21 1.14
CA GLY A 777 0.42 5.79 0.25
C GLY A 777 1.03 6.77 -0.76
N GLY A 778 2.10 7.46 -0.38
CA GLY A 778 2.83 8.42 -1.22
C GLY A 778 3.70 7.79 -2.30
N LEU A 779 3.95 6.48 -2.23
CA LEU A 779 4.68 5.76 -3.28
C LEU A 779 3.79 5.46 -4.49
N SER A 780 4.40 5.54 -5.68
CA SER A 780 3.77 5.12 -6.92
C SER A 780 3.49 3.61 -6.95
N PHE A 781 2.48 3.13 -7.68
CA PHE A 781 2.18 1.69 -7.75
C PHE A 781 3.35 0.90 -8.35
N LYS A 782 3.98 1.46 -9.39
CA LYS A 782 5.18 0.87 -9.97
C LYS A 782 6.28 0.72 -8.93
N LYS A 783 6.52 1.76 -8.13
CA LYS A 783 7.57 1.74 -7.11
C LYS A 783 7.25 0.82 -5.94
N ARG A 784 5.99 0.77 -5.50
CA ARG A 784 5.56 -0.22 -4.49
C ARG A 784 5.88 -1.63 -4.94
N ARG A 785 5.56 -1.99 -6.19
CA ARG A 785 5.89 -3.32 -6.72
C ARG A 785 7.39 -3.60 -6.70
N GLU A 786 8.19 -2.63 -7.17
CA GLU A 786 9.65 -2.74 -7.16
C GLU A 786 10.22 -2.91 -5.74
N LEU A 787 9.76 -2.11 -4.79
CA LEU A 787 10.23 -2.17 -3.40
C LEU A 787 9.74 -3.43 -2.69
N HIS A 788 8.53 -3.91 -2.98
CA HIS A 788 8.05 -5.20 -2.48
C HIS A 788 8.87 -6.36 -3.04
N GLN A 789 9.25 -6.32 -4.32
CA GLN A 789 10.17 -7.31 -4.90
C GLN A 789 11.51 -7.29 -4.17
N ARG A 790 12.12 -6.11 -4.01
CA ARG A 790 13.41 -5.94 -3.31
C ARG A 790 13.33 -6.42 -1.85
N ALA A 791 12.23 -6.14 -1.17
CA ALA A 791 11.98 -6.62 0.19
C ALA A 791 11.91 -8.15 0.23
N ALA A 792 11.14 -8.77 -0.67
CA ALA A 792 11.04 -10.23 -0.77
C ALA A 792 12.41 -10.87 -1.02
N ASP A 793 13.16 -10.36 -1.99
CA ASP A 793 14.50 -10.87 -2.33
C ASP A 793 15.48 -10.73 -1.15
N THR A 794 15.37 -9.64 -0.39
CA THR A 794 16.19 -9.39 0.81
C THR A 794 15.85 -10.40 1.90
N PHE A 795 14.57 -10.58 2.22
CA PHE A 795 14.13 -11.58 3.20
C PHE A 795 14.52 -13.01 2.78
N ALA A 796 14.40 -13.35 1.49
CA ALA A 796 14.76 -14.66 0.98
C ALA A 796 16.27 -14.94 1.10
N ARG A 797 17.12 -13.94 0.92
CA ARG A 797 18.57 -14.05 1.15
C ARG A 797 18.89 -14.18 2.63
N SER A 798 18.31 -13.33 3.48
CA SER A 798 18.57 -13.37 4.93
C SER A 798 18.09 -14.67 5.59
N ALA A 799 17.07 -15.32 5.04
CA ALA A 799 16.54 -16.58 5.54
C ALA A 799 17.20 -17.83 4.92
N ALA A 800 18.12 -17.69 3.96
CA ALA A 800 18.74 -18.84 3.31
C ALA A 800 19.64 -19.64 4.27
N PRO A 801 19.61 -20.99 4.23
CA PRO A 801 18.86 -21.85 3.30
C PRO A 801 17.39 -22.12 3.69
N HIS A 802 16.95 -21.73 4.89
CA HIS A 802 15.64 -22.07 5.48
C HIS A 802 14.51 -21.07 5.14
N GLN A 803 14.30 -20.80 3.85
CA GLN A 803 13.32 -19.80 3.39
C GLN A 803 11.86 -20.15 3.74
N GLU A 804 11.56 -21.44 3.92
CA GLU A 804 10.27 -21.94 4.36
C GLU A 804 9.84 -21.40 5.73
N THR A 805 10.79 -20.94 6.55
CA THR A 805 10.51 -20.33 7.87
C THR A 805 9.90 -18.93 7.77
N VAL A 806 10.01 -18.27 6.62
CA VAL A 806 9.48 -16.92 6.34
C VAL A 806 8.56 -16.89 5.11
N ALA A 807 8.01 -18.05 4.72
CA ALA A 807 7.18 -18.21 3.53
C ALA A 807 5.92 -17.32 3.54
N ASP A 808 5.39 -17.02 4.73
CA ASP A 808 4.27 -16.11 4.96
C ASP A 808 4.60 -14.67 4.52
N LEU A 809 5.77 -14.14 4.94
CA LEU A 809 6.28 -12.84 4.54
C LEU A 809 6.67 -12.81 3.06
N LEU A 810 7.38 -13.84 2.58
CA LEU A 810 7.79 -13.93 1.18
C LEU A 810 6.57 -13.92 0.25
N SER A 811 5.57 -14.76 0.54
CA SER A 811 4.36 -14.82 -0.29
C SER A 811 3.59 -13.50 -0.30
N LEU A 812 3.57 -12.74 0.81
CA LEU A 812 2.94 -11.42 0.88
C LEU A 812 3.68 -10.42 -0.02
N HIS A 813 5.01 -10.31 0.15
CA HIS A 813 5.81 -9.34 -0.61
C HIS A 813 5.86 -9.67 -2.10
N PHE A 814 6.02 -10.93 -2.50
CA PHE A 814 5.94 -11.32 -3.92
C PHE A 814 4.55 -11.06 -4.51
N SER A 815 3.47 -11.27 -3.74
CA SER A 815 2.11 -10.96 -4.21
C SER A 815 1.93 -9.46 -4.45
N LEU A 816 2.36 -8.62 -3.51
CA LEU A 816 2.33 -7.16 -3.65
C LEU A 816 3.28 -6.63 -4.75
N ALA A 817 4.29 -7.41 -5.12
CA ALA A 817 5.17 -7.15 -6.26
C ALA A 817 4.57 -7.56 -7.62
N ASN A 818 3.43 -8.28 -7.63
CA ASN A 818 2.88 -9.00 -8.79
C ASN A 818 3.83 -10.08 -9.36
N ASP A 819 4.73 -10.64 -8.54
CA ASP A 819 5.52 -11.81 -8.89
C ASP A 819 4.70 -13.06 -8.59
N HIS A 820 3.86 -13.44 -9.55
CA HIS A 820 2.94 -14.55 -9.41
C HIS A 820 3.65 -15.90 -9.27
N VAL A 821 4.84 -16.07 -9.86
CA VAL A 821 5.63 -17.31 -9.80
C VAL A 821 6.11 -17.55 -8.37
N ASN A 822 6.79 -16.57 -7.77
CA ASN A 822 7.26 -16.71 -6.39
C ASN A 822 6.10 -16.66 -5.38
N THR A 823 5.02 -15.94 -5.68
CA THR A 823 3.79 -16.03 -4.86
C THR A 823 3.25 -17.45 -4.81
N TRP A 824 3.11 -18.12 -5.96
CA TRP A 824 2.68 -19.52 -6.03
C TRP A 824 3.66 -20.47 -5.34
N ARG A 825 4.97 -20.18 -5.38
CA ARG A 825 5.99 -20.98 -4.72
C ARG A 825 5.88 -20.98 -3.18
N TYR A 826 5.69 -19.81 -2.57
CA TYR A 826 5.74 -19.69 -1.10
C TYR A 826 4.37 -19.69 -0.42
N ALA A 827 3.30 -19.29 -1.11
CA ALA A 827 1.97 -19.19 -0.50
C ALA A 827 1.40 -20.56 -0.05
N PRO A 828 1.47 -21.65 -0.82
CA PRO A 828 1.05 -22.98 -0.36
C PRO A 828 1.83 -23.42 0.88
N THR A 829 3.16 -23.28 0.89
CA THR A 829 4.00 -23.61 2.05
C THR A 829 3.61 -22.81 3.30
N ALA A 830 3.28 -21.52 3.15
CA ALA A 830 2.78 -20.71 4.26
C ALA A 830 1.42 -21.22 4.77
N GLY A 831 0.53 -21.63 3.85
CA GLY A 831 -0.75 -22.25 4.16
C GLY A 831 -0.60 -23.59 4.88
N ASP A 832 0.29 -24.46 4.41
CA ASP A 832 0.55 -25.78 5.00
C ASP A 832 1.06 -25.64 6.44
N ARG A 833 1.98 -24.69 6.67
CA ARG A 833 2.51 -24.38 8.02
C ARG A 833 1.42 -23.86 8.95
N ALA A 834 0.59 -22.92 8.48
CA ALA A 834 -0.53 -22.42 9.28
C ALA A 834 -1.55 -23.53 9.59
N ALA A 835 -1.83 -24.40 8.61
CA ALA A 835 -2.74 -25.53 8.78
C ALA A 835 -2.21 -26.59 9.75
N ALA A 836 -0.90 -26.84 9.76
CA ALA A 836 -0.24 -27.75 10.69
C ALA A 836 -0.40 -27.29 12.17
N ASN A 837 -0.43 -25.97 12.38
CA ASN A 837 -0.66 -25.35 13.69
C ASN A 837 -2.15 -25.13 14.00
N TYR A 838 -3.05 -25.70 13.19
CA TYR A 838 -4.50 -25.54 13.29
C TYR A 838 -5.01 -24.09 13.18
N ALA A 839 -4.18 -23.16 12.67
CA ALA A 839 -4.55 -21.78 12.35
C ALA A 839 -5.28 -21.74 10.99
N ASN A 840 -6.49 -22.31 10.96
CA ASN A 840 -7.21 -22.60 9.73
C ASN A 840 -7.64 -21.34 8.96
N VAL A 841 -7.99 -20.24 9.66
CA VAL A 841 -8.36 -18.99 8.98
C VAL A 841 -7.13 -18.36 8.32
N ASP A 842 -5.99 -18.37 8.99
CA ASP A 842 -4.71 -17.88 8.46
C ASP A 842 -4.25 -18.72 7.26
N ALA A 843 -4.34 -20.05 7.35
CA ALA A 843 -4.05 -20.95 6.26
C ALA A 843 -4.91 -20.66 5.01
N ALA A 844 -6.21 -20.41 5.21
CA ALA A 844 -7.12 -20.06 4.14
C ALA A 844 -6.72 -18.77 3.41
N VAL A 845 -6.15 -17.78 4.11
CA VAL A 845 -5.63 -16.54 3.49
C VAL A 845 -4.47 -16.87 2.54
N HIS A 846 -3.55 -17.73 2.95
CA HIS A 846 -2.41 -18.12 2.14
C HIS A 846 -2.81 -18.93 0.90
N TYR A 847 -3.68 -19.93 1.03
CA TYR A 847 -4.15 -20.68 -0.14
C TYR A 847 -4.95 -19.80 -1.12
N ARG A 848 -5.77 -18.87 -0.63
CA ARG A 848 -6.44 -17.87 -1.48
C ARG A 848 -5.45 -17.03 -2.26
N ARG A 849 -4.37 -16.57 -1.62
CA ARG A 849 -3.28 -15.82 -2.28
C ARG A 849 -2.60 -16.64 -3.38
N ALA A 850 -2.32 -17.92 -3.13
CA ALA A 850 -1.76 -18.83 -4.13
C ALA A 850 -2.70 -18.98 -5.35
N LEU A 851 -4.00 -19.20 -5.09
CA LEU A 851 -5.02 -19.41 -6.12
C LEU A 851 -5.38 -18.14 -6.89
N GLU A 852 -5.09 -16.96 -6.35
CA GLU A 852 -5.16 -15.70 -7.10
C GLU A 852 -3.96 -15.56 -8.04
N ALA A 853 -2.75 -15.86 -7.57
CA ALA A 853 -1.53 -15.80 -8.37
C ALA A 853 -1.58 -16.75 -9.58
N VAL A 854 -2.07 -17.98 -9.38
CA VAL A 854 -2.12 -18.99 -10.45
C VAL A 854 -3.01 -18.59 -11.64
N ARG A 855 -3.97 -17.68 -11.47
CA ARG A 855 -4.80 -17.16 -12.59
C ARG A 855 -3.98 -16.46 -13.67
N ARG A 856 -2.74 -16.07 -13.36
CA ARG A 856 -1.81 -15.37 -14.27
C ARG A 856 -0.66 -16.27 -14.73
N LEU A 857 -0.63 -17.54 -14.33
CA LEU A 857 0.40 -18.50 -14.69
C LEU A 857 -0.16 -19.54 -15.69
N SER A 858 0.63 -19.90 -16.71
CA SER A 858 0.29 -20.95 -17.68
C SER A 858 0.86 -22.33 -17.31
N ASP A 859 1.93 -22.35 -16.52
CA ASP A 859 2.80 -23.52 -16.38
C ASP A 859 2.52 -24.33 -15.10
N VAL A 860 1.43 -24.03 -14.39
CA VAL A 860 1.01 -24.77 -13.20
C VAL A 860 0.00 -25.83 -13.58
N THR A 861 0.25 -27.07 -13.18
CA THR A 861 -0.60 -28.21 -13.54
C THR A 861 -1.99 -28.10 -12.91
N ASN A 862 -2.99 -28.72 -13.54
CA ASN A 862 -4.32 -28.84 -12.92
C ASN A 862 -4.27 -29.64 -11.61
N ASP A 863 -3.32 -30.55 -11.48
CA ASP A 863 -3.09 -31.37 -10.28
C ASP A 863 -2.67 -30.51 -9.08
N ASP A 864 -1.64 -29.68 -9.25
CA ASP A 864 -1.16 -28.78 -8.19
C ASP A 864 -2.26 -27.78 -7.78
N ARG A 865 -3.01 -27.27 -8.77
CA ARG A 865 -4.15 -26.37 -8.54
C ARG A 865 -5.27 -27.06 -7.77
N ALA A 866 -5.60 -28.30 -8.12
CA ALA A 866 -6.61 -29.09 -7.43
C ALA A 866 -6.19 -29.38 -5.98
N THR A 867 -4.90 -29.66 -5.76
CA THR A 867 -4.31 -29.85 -4.43
C THR A 867 -4.52 -28.62 -3.53
N VAL A 868 -4.17 -27.43 -4.02
CA VAL A 868 -4.36 -26.18 -3.24
C VAL A 868 -5.84 -25.84 -3.03
N TRP A 869 -6.72 -26.09 -4.02
CA TRP A 869 -8.17 -25.94 -3.82
C TRP A 869 -8.71 -26.91 -2.77
N ALA A 870 -8.26 -28.16 -2.76
CA ALA A 870 -8.64 -29.15 -1.76
C ALA A 870 -8.15 -28.73 -0.36
N ALA A 871 -6.89 -28.29 -0.24
CA ALA A 871 -6.32 -27.80 1.02
C ALA A 871 -7.06 -26.57 1.55
N LEU A 872 -7.44 -25.62 0.68
CA LEU A 872 -8.31 -24.50 1.04
C LEU A 872 -9.67 -25.00 1.55
N GLY A 873 -10.25 -25.99 0.88
CA GLY A 873 -11.50 -26.62 1.29
C GLY A 873 -11.40 -27.25 2.68
N ASP A 874 -10.30 -27.94 2.97
CA ASP A 874 -10.04 -28.62 4.25
C ASP A 874 -9.95 -27.61 5.40
N VAL A 875 -9.19 -26.52 5.24
CA VAL A 875 -9.06 -25.51 6.30
C VAL A 875 -10.33 -24.69 6.46
N CYS A 876 -11.06 -24.37 5.38
CA CYS A 876 -12.36 -23.71 5.48
C CYS A 876 -13.40 -24.60 6.18
N GLU A 877 -13.36 -25.92 5.97
CA GLU A 877 -14.23 -26.88 6.66
C GLU A 877 -13.97 -26.86 8.17
N ARG A 878 -12.70 -26.92 8.58
CA ARG A 878 -12.29 -26.88 9.99
C ARG A 878 -12.63 -25.54 10.66
N ALA A 879 -12.51 -24.43 9.92
CA ALA A 879 -12.88 -23.10 10.37
C ALA A 879 -14.40 -22.83 10.38
N GLY A 880 -15.23 -23.79 9.96
CA GLY A 880 -16.70 -23.62 9.89
C GLY A 880 -17.19 -22.76 8.71
N LEU A 881 -16.31 -22.40 7.77
CA LEU A 881 -16.63 -21.67 6.55
C LEU A 881 -17.16 -22.63 5.47
N PHE A 882 -18.29 -23.27 5.74
CA PHE A 882 -18.81 -24.40 4.96
C PHE A 882 -19.10 -24.06 3.48
N ASP A 883 -19.65 -22.89 3.18
CA ASP A 883 -19.95 -22.48 1.80
C ASP A 883 -18.67 -22.31 0.96
N GLU A 884 -17.64 -21.70 1.55
CA GLU A 884 -16.33 -21.54 0.90
C GLU A 884 -15.66 -22.89 0.69
N SER A 885 -15.74 -23.78 1.69
CA SER A 885 -15.23 -25.15 1.59
C SER A 885 -15.87 -25.92 0.43
N LEU A 886 -17.22 -25.88 0.32
CA LEU A 886 -17.94 -26.52 -0.79
C LEU A 886 -17.60 -25.93 -2.15
N ASP A 887 -17.35 -24.63 -2.27
CA ASP A 887 -16.89 -24.02 -3.52
C ASP A 887 -15.47 -24.46 -3.88
N ALA A 888 -14.58 -24.52 -2.90
CA ALA A 888 -13.20 -24.95 -3.08
C ALA A 888 -13.12 -26.40 -3.59
N TYR A 889 -13.83 -27.34 -2.94
CA TYR A 889 -13.88 -28.73 -3.43
C TYR A 889 -14.50 -28.87 -4.82
N ARG A 890 -15.56 -28.10 -5.14
CA ARG A 890 -16.16 -28.10 -6.48
C ARG A 890 -15.17 -27.62 -7.54
N ARG A 891 -14.33 -26.63 -7.21
CA ARG A 891 -13.26 -26.15 -8.10
C ARG A 891 -12.17 -27.19 -8.27
N ALA A 892 -11.75 -27.86 -7.19
CA ALA A 892 -10.83 -28.99 -7.27
C ALA A 892 -11.36 -30.09 -8.19
N SER A 893 -12.62 -30.52 -8.02
CA SER A 893 -13.24 -31.58 -8.85
C SER A 893 -13.25 -31.24 -10.34
N ARG A 894 -13.45 -29.97 -10.71
CA ARG A 894 -13.45 -29.57 -12.13
C ARG A 894 -12.06 -29.64 -12.79
N LEU A 895 -10.99 -29.64 -12.00
CA LEU A 895 -9.62 -29.66 -12.50
C LEU A 895 -9.10 -31.08 -12.74
N VAL A 896 -9.71 -32.08 -12.10
CA VAL A 896 -9.29 -33.49 -12.14
C VAL A 896 -10.45 -34.42 -12.56
N PRO A 897 -11.15 -34.15 -13.68
CA PRO A 897 -12.32 -34.94 -14.07
C PRO A 897 -11.98 -36.41 -14.40
N ASP A 898 -10.74 -36.65 -14.84
CA ASP A 898 -10.26 -37.95 -15.32
C ASP A 898 -9.53 -38.76 -14.22
N ASP A 899 -9.63 -38.33 -12.95
CA ASP A 899 -9.07 -39.02 -11.78
C ASP A 899 -10.22 -39.51 -10.87
N PRO A 900 -10.71 -40.76 -11.08
CA PRO A 900 -11.84 -41.32 -10.35
C PRO A 900 -11.63 -41.29 -8.84
N GLN A 901 -10.43 -41.65 -8.37
CA GLN A 901 -10.12 -41.73 -6.95
C GLN A 901 -10.20 -40.34 -6.28
N ARG A 902 -9.63 -39.33 -6.93
CA ARG A 902 -9.68 -37.96 -6.43
C ARG A 902 -11.07 -37.35 -6.49
N GLN A 903 -11.89 -37.73 -7.48
CA GLN A 903 -13.31 -37.38 -7.49
C GLN A 903 -14.05 -37.97 -6.29
N ILE A 904 -13.86 -39.26 -6.01
CA ILE A 904 -14.46 -39.95 -4.86
C ILE A 904 -14.09 -39.23 -3.56
N ASP A 905 -12.81 -38.93 -3.36
CA ASP A 905 -12.34 -38.21 -2.17
C ASP A 905 -12.98 -36.82 -2.03
N LEU A 906 -13.12 -36.07 -3.12
CA LEU A 906 -13.78 -34.77 -3.12
C LEU A 906 -15.29 -34.85 -2.91
N PHE A 907 -15.95 -35.93 -3.34
CA PHE A 907 -17.36 -36.20 -3.01
C PHE A 907 -17.53 -36.51 -1.53
N LEU A 908 -16.65 -37.34 -0.95
CA LEU A 908 -16.63 -37.64 0.48
C LEU A 908 -16.42 -36.36 1.32
N LYS A 909 -15.45 -35.52 0.95
CA LYS A 909 -15.21 -34.23 1.63
C LYS A 909 -16.42 -33.30 1.55
N ARG A 910 -17.10 -33.21 0.40
CA ARG A 910 -18.36 -32.43 0.29
C ARG A 910 -19.51 -33.03 1.10
N ALA A 911 -19.62 -34.36 1.15
CA ALA A 911 -20.61 -35.04 1.97
C ALA A 911 -20.41 -34.74 3.46
N LEU A 912 -19.15 -34.77 3.92
CA LEU A 912 -18.76 -34.40 5.28
C LEU A 912 -19.21 -32.97 5.62
N VAL A 913 -18.86 -31.98 4.78
CA VAL A 913 -19.27 -30.58 5.01
C VAL A 913 -20.80 -30.46 5.08
N ARG A 914 -21.52 -31.09 4.14
CA ARG A 914 -22.99 -31.05 4.11
C ARG A 914 -23.61 -31.76 5.31
N ARG A 915 -22.98 -32.81 5.84
CA ARG A 915 -23.42 -33.47 7.08
C ARG A 915 -23.25 -32.54 8.27
N ARG A 916 -22.08 -31.89 8.40
CA ARG A 916 -21.80 -30.92 9.48
C ARG A 916 -22.70 -29.68 9.41
N SER A 917 -23.13 -29.27 8.22
CA SER A 917 -24.11 -28.19 8.03
C SER A 917 -25.59 -28.64 8.14
N GLY A 918 -25.85 -29.89 8.52
CA GLY A 918 -27.21 -30.45 8.67
C GLY A 918 -27.95 -30.76 7.35
N SER A 919 -27.29 -30.58 6.21
CA SER A 919 -27.83 -30.80 4.86
C SER A 919 -27.77 -32.27 4.41
N TYR A 920 -28.33 -33.19 5.21
CA TYR A 920 -28.19 -34.65 5.05
C TYR A 920 -28.62 -35.18 3.68
N ARG A 921 -29.72 -34.66 3.10
CA ARG A 921 -30.18 -35.08 1.75
C ARG A 921 -29.13 -34.77 0.68
N ALA A 922 -28.52 -33.59 0.76
CA ALA A 922 -27.49 -33.19 -0.18
C ALA A 922 -26.20 -33.97 0.07
N ALA A 923 -25.85 -34.28 1.32
CA ALA A 923 -24.72 -35.16 1.65
C ALA A 923 -24.88 -36.56 1.02
N LEU A 924 -26.04 -37.20 1.20
CA LEU A 924 -26.35 -38.49 0.56
C LEU A 924 -26.28 -38.41 -0.96
N THR A 925 -26.67 -37.28 -1.56
CA THR A 925 -26.56 -37.07 -3.01
C THR A 925 -25.11 -37.05 -3.48
N GLU A 926 -24.18 -36.43 -2.72
CA GLU A 926 -22.75 -36.50 -3.05
C GLU A 926 -22.22 -37.94 -2.92
N LEU A 927 -22.63 -38.68 -1.89
CA LEU A 927 -22.24 -40.09 -1.69
C LEU A 927 -22.82 -41.04 -2.76
N THR A 928 -24.00 -40.77 -3.29
CA THR A 928 -24.56 -41.52 -4.44
C THR A 928 -23.71 -41.28 -5.69
N LYS A 929 -23.24 -40.06 -5.93
CA LYS A 929 -22.37 -39.76 -7.07
C LYS A 929 -21.01 -40.46 -6.93
N ALA A 930 -20.44 -40.48 -5.73
CA ALA A 930 -19.21 -41.22 -5.46
C ALA A 930 -19.40 -42.74 -5.72
N MET A 931 -20.54 -43.31 -5.28
CA MET A 931 -20.83 -44.72 -5.49
C MET A 931 -20.97 -45.07 -6.98
N HIS A 932 -21.59 -44.20 -7.78
CA HIS A 932 -21.74 -44.43 -9.22
C HIS A 932 -20.39 -44.53 -9.94
N ILE A 933 -19.38 -43.77 -9.51
CA ILE A 933 -18.01 -43.86 -10.06
C ILE A 933 -17.41 -45.26 -9.81
N ILE A 934 -17.65 -45.83 -8.62
CA ILE A 934 -17.18 -47.18 -8.27
C ILE A 934 -17.94 -48.25 -9.07
N GLU A 935 -19.25 -48.08 -9.24
CA GLU A 935 -20.12 -49.02 -9.97
C GLU A 935 -19.86 -49.05 -11.49
N ASP A 936 -19.33 -47.96 -12.06
CA ASP A 936 -18.99 -47.84 -13.48
C ASP A 936 -17.63 -48.48 -13.84
N GLU A 937 -16.80 -48.87 -12.87
CA GLU A 937 -15.51 -49.54 -13.11
C GLU A 937 -15.69 -51.07 -13.29
N ASP A 938 -15.64 -51.53 -14.53
CA ASP A 938 -15.87 -52.94 -14.93
C ASP A 938 -14.82 -53.96 -14.43
N GLN A 939 -13.75 -53.53 -13.76
CA GLN A 939 -12.70 -54.42 -13.24
C GLN A 939 -12.23 -53.99 -11.85
N HIS A 940 -12.65 -54.77 -10.85
CA HIS A 940 -12.30 -54.65 -9.42
C HIS A 940 -13.05 -53.52 -8.70
N VAL A 941 -14.03 -53.88 -7.86
CA VAL A 941 -14.67 -52.92 -6.95
C VAL A 941 -13.63 -52.42 -5.96
N ASP A 942 -13.39 -51.10 -5.93
CA ASP A 942 -12.58 -50.47 -4.87
C ASP A 942 -13.32 -50.57 -3.53
N LEU A 943 -13.09 -51.68 -2.83
CA LEU A 943 -13.67 -51.98 -1.52
C LEU A 943 -13.32 -50.91 -0.48
N ARG A 944 -12.13 -50.30 -0.55
CA ARG A 944 -11.71 -49.25 0.38
C ARG A 944 -12.58 -48.01 0.22
N SER A 945 -12.76 -47.54 -1.01
CA SER A 945 -13.63 -46.37 -1.28
C SER A 945 -15.10 -46.68 -1.01
N ARG A 946 -15.58 -47.87 -1.36
CA ARG A 946 -16.97 -48.30 -1.07
C ARG A 946 -17.23 -48.34 0.43
N GLY A 947 -16.32 -48.92 1.21
CA GLY A 947 -16.40 -48.96 2.67
C GLY A 947 -16.44 -47.56 3.29
N ARG A 948 -15.61 -46.62 2.83
CA ARG A 948 -15.63 -45.21 3.27
C ARG A 948 -16.97 -44.52 2.98
N ILE A 949 -17.55 -44.75 1.80
CA ILE A 949 -18.85 -44.18 1.42
C ILE A 949 -19.97 -44.75 2.30
N GLU A 950 -19.99 -46.07 2.53
CA GLU A 950 -21.01 -46.69 3.37
C GLU A 950 -20.87 -46.30 4.84
N SER A 951 -19.64 -46.13 5.35
CA SER A 951 -19.37 -45.60 6.69
C SER A 951 -19.94 -44.18 6.85
N GLU A 952 -19.75 -43.28 5.88
CA GLU A 952 -20.36 -41.94 5.92
C GLU A 952 -21.89 -41.96 5.76
N ARG A 953 -22.45 -42.89 4.97
CA ARG A 953 -23.92 -43.09 4.91
C ARG A 953 -24.47 -43.52 6.26
N ALA A 954 -23.80 -44.45 6.94
CA ALA A 954 -24.15 -44.88 8.29
C ALA A 954 -24.07 -43.71 9.28
N SER A 955 -23.01 -42.90 9.23
CA SER A 955 -22.86 -41.68 10.04
C SER A 955 -24.01 -40.69 9.80
N ILE A 956 -24.39 -40.43 8.54
CA ILE A 956 -25.54 -39.57 8.23
C ILE A 956 -26.84 -40.13 8.83
N ARG A 957 -27.05 -41.45 8.76
CA ARG A 957 -28.24 -42.10 9.37
C ARG A 957 -28.23 -42.03 10.90
N ARG A 958 -27.05 -42.10 11.53
CA ARG A 958 -26.89 -41.83 12.96
C ARG A 958 -27.36 -40.43 13.35
N TRP A 959 -26.89 -39.40 12.64
CA TRP A 959 -27.31 -38.02 12.87
C TRP A 959 -28.81 -37.76 12.59
N GLN A 960 -29.45 -38.62 11.80
CA GLN A 960 -30.90 -38.63 11.58
C GLN A 960 -31.68 -39.48 12.60
N GLN A 961 -31.02 -40.10 13.58
CA GLN A 961 -31.63 -41.01 14.57
C GLN A 961 -32.36 -42.19 13.91
N ARG A 962 -31.77 -42.78 12.85
CA ARG A 962 -32.30 -43.94 12.10
C ARG A 962 -31.39 -45.17 12.32
N PRO A 963 -31.41 -45.80 13.51
CA PRO A 963 -30.42 -46.81 13.88
C PRO A 963 -30.43 -48.06 12.99
N ALA A 964 -31.60 -48.56 12.58
CA ALA A 964 -31.69 -49.74 11.71
C ALA A 964 -31.03 -49.53 10.33
N GLU A 965 -31.14 -48.33 9.76
CA GLU A 965 -30.46 -48.02 8.49
C GLU A 965 -28.99 -47.71 8.68
N ALA A 966 -28.61 -47.08 9.80
CA ALA A 966 -27.22 -46.88 10.15
C ALA A 966 -26.49 -48.22 10.29
N LEU A 967 -27.11 -49.19 10.99
CA LEU A 967 -26.59 -50.55 11.16
C LEU A 967 -26.33 -51.22 9.82
N ARG A 968 -27.33 -51.25 8.92
CA ARG A 968 -27.19 -51.88 7.60
C ARG A 968 -26.02 -51.32 6.78
N PHE A 969 -25.82 -50.00 6.82
CA PHE A 969 -24.70 -49.36 6.11
C PHE A 969 -23.37 -49.58 6.83
N ALA A 970 -23.36 -49.61 8.16
CA ALA A 970 -22.17 -49.86 8.96
C ALA A 970 -21.67 -51.32 8.80
N GLU A 971 -22.55 -52.31 8.77
CA GLU A 971 -22.21 -53.72 8.46
C GLU A 971 -21.62 -53.88 7.05
N ALA A 972 -22.13 -53.11 6.07
CA ALA A 972 -21.56 -53.09 4.73
C ALA A 972 -20.15 -52.50 4.74
N ALA A 973 -19.95 -51.37 5.44
CA ALA A 973 -18.65 -50.75 5.61
C ALA A 973 -17.66 -51.65 6.36
N GLU A 974 -18.11 -52.38 7.38
CA GLU A 974 -17.29 -53.32 8.15
C GLU A 974 -16.74 -54.44 7.24
N ARG A 975 -17.62 -55.12 6.48
CA ARG A 975 -17.21 -56.18 5.55
C ARG A 975 -16.15 -55.68 4.57
N ASP A 976 -16.41 -54.54 3.94
CA ASP A 976 -15.52 -53.95 2.96
C ASP A 976 -14.18 -53.51 3.57
N ALA A 977 -14.20 -52.92 4.77
CA ALA A 977 -13.01 -52.48 5.46
C ALA A 977 -12.13 -53.65 5.93
N ARG A 978 -12.74 -54.78 6.36
CA ARG A 978 -12.01 -56.01 6.69
C ARG A 978 -11.32 -56.57 5.45
N ASP A 979 -12.06 -56.71 4.34
CA ASP A 979 -11.51 -57.25 3.09
C ASP A 979 -10.42 -56.34 2.50
N ALA A 980 -10.54 -55.01 2.67
CA ALA A 980 -9.59 -54.02 2.18
C ALA A 980 -8.42 -53.70 3.16
N ASN A 981 -8.39 -54.31 4.34
CA ASN A 981 -7.49 -53.97 5.46
C ASN A 981 -7.45 -52.44 5.72
N ASP A 982 -8.62 -51.81 5.83
CA ASP A 982 -8.78 -50.38 6.08
C ASP A 982 -9.18 -50.11 7.54
N LEU A 983 -8.20 -50.18 8.45
CA LEU A 983 -8.40 -50.02 9.89
C LEU A 983 -9.19 -48.75 10.28
N PRO A 984 -8.93 -47.55 9.73
CA PRO A 984 -9.71 -46.35 10.06
C PRO A 984 -11.20 -46.47 9.73
N THR A 985 -11.55 -47.15 8.63
CA THR A 985 -12.96 -47.35 8.24
C THR A 985 -13.58 -48.48 9.06
N LEU A 986 -12.82 -49.53 9.38
CA LEU A 986 -13.25 -50.62 10.24
C LEU A 986 -13.61 -50.13 11.64
N GLY A 987 -12.74 -49.36 12.29
CA GLY A 987 -13.00 -48.77 13.62
C GLY A 987 -14.29 -47.94 13.62
N ARG A 988 -14.45 -47.03 12.64
CA ARG A 988 -15.67 -46.20 12.51
C ARG A 988 -16.92 -47.03 12.26
N ALA A 989 -16.83 -48.09 11.46
CA ALA A 989 -17.96 -48.97 11.18
C ALA A 989 -18.40 -49.70 12.46
N LEU A 990 -17.45 -50.26 13.22
CA LEU A 990 -17.73 -50.93 14.48
C LEU A 990 -18.37 -49.97 15.51
N ASP A 991 -17.87 -48.74 15.62
CA ASP A 991 -18.49 -47.72 16.48
C ASP A 991 -19.93 -47.40 16.11
N LEU A 992 -20.23 -47.30 14.81
CA LEU A 992 -21.57 -47.04 14.32
C LEU A 992 -22.51 -48.23 14.54
N ILE A 993 -21.99 -49.46 14.45
CA ILE A 993 -22.70 -50.69 14.83
C ILE A 993 -23.01 -50.66 16.34
N HIS A 994 -22.03 -50.34 17.19
CA HIS A 994 -22.21 -50.22 18.64
C HIS A 994 -23.32 -49.22 18.99
N TRP A 995 -23.24 -48.01 18.42
CA TRP A 995 -24.25 -46.99 18.62
C TRP A 995 -25.64 -47.45 18.16
N ALA A 996 -25.74 -48.13 17.01
CA ALA A 996 -27.02 -48.58 16.48
C ALA A 996 -27.69 -49.61 17.40
N HIS A 997 -26.93 -50.59 17.93
CA HIS A 997 -27.43 -51.59 18.88
C HIS A 997 -27.89 -50.96 20.20
N LEU A 998 -27.10 -50.01 20.73
CA LEU A 998 -27.45 -49.27 21.94
C LEU A 998 -28.80 -48.54 21.77
N MET A 999 -29.01 -47.89 20.63
CA MET A 999 -30.25 -47.15 20.35
C MET A 999 -31.45 -48.05 20.09
N THR A 1000 -31.26 -49.30 19.64
CA THR A 1000 -32.35 -50.27 19.45
C THR A 1000 -32.64 -51.10 20.70
N GLY A 1001 -31.83 -51.00 21.75
CA GLY A 1001 -31.93 -51.82 22.96
C GLY A 1001 -31.56 -53.29 22.72
N ASP A 1002 -30.86 -53.59 21.63
CA ASP A 1002 -30.43 -54.93 21.27
C ASP A 1002 -29.06 -55.20 21.92
N ASN A 1003 -29.08 -55.38 23.24
CA ASN A 1003 -27.88 -55.60 24.05
C ASN A 1003 -27.38 -57.06 24.00
N ALA A 1004 -27.92 -57.89 23.11
CA ALA A 1004 -27.54 -59.30 22.96
C ALA A 1004 -26.19 -59.49 22.24
N HIS A 1005 -25.67 -58.44 21.59
CA HIS A 1005 -24.37 -58.45 20.94
C HIS A 1005 -23.28 -57.99 21.93
N GLU A 1006 -22.35 -58.89 22.28
CA GLU A 1006 -21.03 -58.48 22.77
C GLU A 1006 -20.33 -57.75 21.63
N ALA A 1007 -20.59 -56.45 21.54
CA ALA A 1007 -19.92 -55.52 20.66
C ALA A 1007 -18.39 -55.70 20.79
N PRO A 1008 -17.61 -55.75 19.69
CA PRO A 1008 -16.16 -55.94 19.74
C PRO A 1008 -15.43 -54.66 20.21
N TYR A 1009 -15.79 -54.15 21.39
CA TYR A 1009 -15.16 -52.99 22.03
C TYR A 1009 -13.65 -53.15 22.14
N ALA A 1010 -13.17 -54.36 22.48
CA ALA A 1010 -11.75 -54.64 22.58
C ALA A 1010 -11.03 -54.51 21.22
N GLU A 1011 -11.64 -55.00 20.14
CA GLU A 1011 -11.11 -54.87 18.78
C GLU A 1011 -11.11 -53.40 18.35
N THR A 1012 -12.19 -52.68 18.60
CA THR A 1012 -12.34 -51.27 18.20
C THR A 1012 -11.36 -50.37 18.95
N LEU A 1013 -11.16 -50.62 20.25
CA LEU A 1013 -10.17 -49.93 21.07
C LEU A 1013 -8.76 -50.18 20.55
N GLN A 1014 -8.40 -51.44 20.31
CA GLN A 1014 -7.10 -51.83 19.76
C GLN A 1014 -6.85 -51.13 18.41
N ILE A 1015 -7.85 -51.07 17.53
CA ILE A 1015 -7.74 -50.39 16.23
C ILE A 1015 -7.39 -48.91 16.43
N TYR A 1016 -8.11 -48.19 17.29
CA TYR A 1016 -7.84 -46.76 17.48
C TYR A 1016 -6.53 -46.49 18.23
N GLU A 1017 -6.12 -47.37 19.15
CA GLU A 1017 -4.81 -47.31 19.79
C GLU A 1017 -3.67 -47.51 18.77
N GLU A 1018 -3.80 -48.47 17.85
CA GLU A 1018 -2.84 -48.68 16.75
C GLU A 1018 -2.78 -47.48 15.78
N LEU A 1019 -3.91 -46.78 15.59
CA LEU A 1019 -4.00 -45.57 14.78
C LEU A 1019 -3.53 -44.31 15.52
N GLY A 1020 -3.30 -44.38 16.84
CA GLY A 1020 -3.00 -43.21 17.68
C GLY A 1020 -4.17 -42.23 17.81
N ASP A 1021 -5.41 -42.66 17.54
CA ASP A 1021 -6.62 -41.82 17.59
C ASP A 1021 -7.23 -41.83 18.99
N LEU A 1022 -6.58 -41.12 19.92
CA LEU A 1022 -7.03 -41.03 21.32
C LEU A 1022 -8.43 -40.46 21.48
N GLY A 1023 -8.85 -39.57 20.56
CA GLY A 1023 -10.21 -39.03 20.58
C GLY A 1023 -11.25 -40.13 20.40
N SER A 1024 -11.04 -40.98 19.39
CA SER A 1024 -11.90 -42.14 19.16
C SER A 1024 -11.80 -43.19 20.29
N VAL A 1025 -10.61 -43.41 20.88
CA VAL A 1025 -10.44 -44.25 22.09
C VAL A 1025 -11.31 -43.74 23.24
N ALA A 1026 -11.32 -42.43 23.50
CA ALA A 1026 -12.17 -41.83 24.54
C ALA A 1026 -13.67 -42.00 24.22
N ASP A 1027 -14.08 -41.81 22.98
CA ASP A 1027 -15.47 -42.01 22.54
C ASP A 1027 -15.92 -43.47 22.72
N VAL A 1028 -15.06 -44.46 22.43
CA VAL A 1028 -15.34 -45.89 22.66
C VAL A 1028 -15.56 -46.17 24.14
N TRP A 1029 -14.70 -45.64 25.02
CA TRP A 1029 -14.87 -45.78 26.47
C TRP A 1029 -16.16 -45.13 26.98
N ASN A 1030 -16.51 -43.94 26.46
CA ASN A 1030 -17.77 -43.29 26.80
C ASN A 1030 -18.99 -44.14 26.38
N ASN A 1031 -18.97 -44.69 25.16
CA ASN A 1031 -20.06 -45.53 24.67
C ASN A 1031 -20.19 -46.83 25.46
N ARG A 1032 -19.05 -47.43 25.87
CA ARG A 1032 -19.03 -48.58 26.76
C ARG A 1032 -19.64 -48.25 28.12
N GLY A 1033 -19.30 -47.10 28.69
CA GLY A 1033 -19.89 -46.60 29.93
C GLY A 1033 -21.41 -46.45 29.82
N ALA A 1034 -21.89 -45.89 28.71
CA ALA A 1034 -23.32 -45.75 28.44
C ALA A 1034 -24.02 -47.11 28.33
N ALA A 1035 -23.43 -48.08 27.62
CA ALA A 1035 -23.99 -49.42 27.52
C ALA A 1035 -24.08 -50.12 28.89
N ALA A 1036 -23.03 -50.02 29.71
CA ALA A 1036 -23.01 -50.57 31.06
C ALA A 1036 -24.06 -49.88 31.98
N PHE A 1037 -24.22 -48.56 31.86
CA PHE A 1037 -25.24 -47.78 32.56
C PHE A 1037 -26.64 -48.31 32.26
N TYR A 1038 -27.01 -48.45 30.98
CA TYR A 1038 -28.33 -48.96 30.58
C TYR A 1038 -28.54 -50.44 30.91
N ALA A 1039 -27.47 -51.23 31.02
CA ALA A 1039 -27.51 -52.61 31.50
C ALA A 1039 -27.62 -52.73 33.04
N GLY A 1040 -27.49 -51.61 33.78
CA GLY A 1040 -27.48 -51.59 35.25
C GLY A 1040 -26.16 -52.03 35.88
N HIS A 1041 -25.08 -52.13 35.10
CA HIS A 1041 -23.74 -52.46 35.57
C HIS A 1041 -23.00 -51.19 36.02
N TRP A 1042 -23.43 -50.63 37.15
CA TRP A 1042 -23.01 -49.28 37.54
C TRP A 1042 -21.51 -49.09 37.77
N GLN A 1043 -20.81 -50.09 38.33
CA GLN A 1043 -19.36 -49.98 38.54
C GLN A 1043 -18.59 -50.01 37.22
N GLU A 1044 -18.97 -50.90 36.29
CA GLU A 1044 -18.36 -50.96 34.95
C GLU A 1044 -18.59 -49.66 34.17
N ALA A 1045 -19.74 -49.00 34.38
CA ALA A 1045 -20.02 -47.69 33.80
C ALA A 1045 -19.08 -46.61 34.34
N ILE A 1046 -18.91 -46.54 35.67
CA ILE A 1046 -17.96 -45.60 36.31
C ILE A 1046 -16.55 -45.82 35.80
N ASP A 1047 -16.05 -47.06 35.85
CA ASP A 1047 -14.68 -47.40 35.42
C ASP A 1047 -14.45 -46.99 33.95
N ALA A 1048 -15.44 -47.22 33.07
CA ALA A 1048 -15.35 -46.83 31.65
C ALA A 1048 -15.36 -45.31 31.45
N TYR A 1049 -16.18 -44.56 32.20
CA TYR A 1049 -16.19 -43.09 32.14
C TYR A 1049 -14.91 -42.48 32.71
N GLU A 1050 -14.34 -43.05 33.77
CA GLU A 1050 -13.03 -42.62 34.30
C GLU A 1050 -11.93 -42.81 33.24
N ARG A 1051 -11.90 -43.95 32.55
CA ARG A 1051 -10.97 -44.18 31.41
C ARG A 1051 -11.21 -43.22 30.25
N CYS A 1052 -12.48 -42.94 29.92
CA CYS A 1052 -12.82 -41.93 28.93
C CYS A 1052 -12.22 -40.57 29.32
N SER A 1053 -12.38 -40.16 30.58
CA SER A 1053 -11.86 -38.89 31.09
C SER A 1053 -10.33 -38.81 31.03
N GLU A 1054 -9.63 -39.87 31.46
CA GLU A 1054 -8.16 -39.97 31.37
C GLU A 1054 -7.65 -39.79 29.93
N VAL A 1055 -8.23 -40.52 28.97
CA VAL A 1055 -7.83 -40.47 27.56
C VAL A 1055 -8.22 -39.14 26.91
N ALA A 1056 -9.41 -38.61 27.23
CA ALA A 1056 -9.85 -37.30 26.76
C ALA A 1056 -8.90 -36.19 27.24
N GLN A 1057 -8.44 -36.26 28.49
CA GLN A 1057 -7.47 -35.29 29.02
C GLN A 1057 -6.11 -35.39 28.32
N GLN A 1058 -5.61 -36.60 28.04
CA GLN A 1058 -4.36 -36.81 27.31
C GLN A 1058 -4.41 -36.26 25.87
N SER A 1059 -5.57 -36.37 25.21
CA SER A 1059 -5.78 -35.85 23.86
C SER A 1059 -6.04 -34.33 23.80
N GLY A 1060 -6.17 -33.67 24.95
CA GLY A 1060 -6.53 -32.24 25.07
C GLY A 1060 -8.04 -31.96 24.92
N ASN A 1061 -8.89 -32.99 25.00
CA ASN A 1061 -10.34 -32.91 24.90
C ASN A 1061 -11.00 -32.66 26.27
N ASP A 1062 -10.83 -31.46 26.82
CA ASP A 1062 -11.38 -31.11 28.14
C ASP A 1062 -12.91 -31.24 28.20
N VAL A 1063 -13.61 -30.98 27.08
CA VAL A 1063 -15.07 -31.17 26.98
C VAL A 1063 -15.45 -32.64 27.10
N GLY A 1064 -14.72 -33.53 26.43
CA GLY A 1064 -14.92 -34.97 26.54
C GLY A 1064 -14.71 -35.46 27.97
N SER A 1065 -13.66 -34.97 28.63
CA SER A 1065 -13.39 -35.26 30.05
C SER A 1065 -14.52 -34.78 30.96
N ALA A 1066 -15.01 -33.55 30.77
CA ALA A 1066 -16.13 -33.01 31.54
C ALA A 1066 -17.44 -33.79 31.30
N ILE A 1067 -17.73 -34.21 30.06
CA ILE A 1067 -18.89 -35.06 29.75
C ILE A 1067 -18.77 -36.40 30.49
N ALA A 1068 -17.59 -37.01 30.51
CA ALA A 1068 -17.36 -38.25 31.23
C ALA A 1068 -17.58 -38.10 32.74
N SER A 1069 -17.09 -37.00 33.35
CA SER A 1069 -17.36 -36.67 34.75
C SER A 1069 -18.85 -36.47 35.04
N ALA A 1070 -19.57 -35.76 34.16
CA ALA A 1070 -21.02 -35.60 34.28
C ALA A 1070 -21.76 -36.95 34.21
N ASN A 1071 -21.31 -37.86 33.34
CA ASN A 1071 -21.88 -39.21 33.24
C ASN A 1071 -21.62 -40.05 34.51
N VAL A 1072 -20.45 -39.91 35.16
CA VAL A 1072 -20.19 -40.48 36.49
C VAL A 1072 -21.17 -39.91 37.52
N GLY A 1073 -21.36 -38.59 37.52
CA GLY A 1073 -22.36 -37.92 38.37
C GLY A 1073 -23.77 -38.49 38.18
N GLU A 1074 -24.19 -38.73 36.94
CA GLU A 1074 -25.49 -39.34 36.63
C GLU A 1074 -25.61 -40.78 37.17
N VAL A 1075 -24.56 -41.60 37.07
CA VAL A 1075 -24.52 -42.94 37.68
C VAL A 1075 -24.72 -42.84 39.19
N LEU A 1076 -24.01 -41.92 39.86
CA LEU A 1076 -24.07 -41.73 41.31
C LEU A 1076 -25.46 -41.23 41.77
N ILE A 1077 -26.10 -40.34 41.01
CA ILE A 1077 -27.48 -39.91 41.23
C ILE A 1077 -28.43 -41.11 41.18
N ASN A 1078 -28.30 -41.99 40.18
CA ASN A 1078 -29.12 -43.19 40.05
C ASN A 1078 -28.91 -44.17 41.22
N GLN A 1079 -27.73 -44.16 41.84
CA GLN A 1079 -27.42 -44.89 43.08
C GLN A 1079 -27.87 -44.17 44.36
N ARG A 1080 -28.43 -42.96 44.28
CA ARG A 1080 -28.77 -42.07 45.41
C ARG A 1080 -27.58 -41.63 46.26
N ARG A 1081 -26.37 -41.57 45.67
CA ARG A 1081 -25.12 -41.11 46.30
C ARG A 1081 -24.90 -39.62 46.00
N PHE A 1082 -25.81 -38.78 46.48
CA PHE A 1082 -25.85 -37.35 46.09
C PHE A 1082 -24.60 -36.57 46.52
N ASP A 1083 -24.07 -36.84 47.72
CA ASP A 1083 -22.87 -36.16 48.25
C ASP A 1083 -21.62 -36.46 47.41
N GLU A 1084 -21.58 -37.61 46.74
CA GLU A 1084 -20.49 -38.00 45.85
C GLU A 1084 -20.69 -37.53 44.41
N ALA A 1085 -21.94 -37.30 44.01
CA ALA A 1085 -22.29 -36.78 42.69
C ALA A 1085 -22.05 -35.26 42.58
N GLU A 1086 -22.27 -34.51 43.67
CA GLU A 1086 -22.19 -33.03 43.68
C GLU A 1086 -20.83 -32.48 43.20
N PRO A 1087 -19.65 -33.03 43.55
CA PRO A 1087 -18.37 -32.52 43.05
C PRO A 1087 -18.09 -32.81 41.57
N MET A 1088 -18.84 -33.71 40.94
CA MET A 1088 -18.64 -34.15 39.55
C MET A 1088 -19.49 -33.36 38.55
N LEU A 1089 -20.50 -32.62 39.04
CA LEU A 1089 -21.48 -31.84 38.29
C LEU A 1089 -21.19 -30.34 38.40
#